data_AF-A0A7X3U4I8-F1
#
_entry.id   AF-A0A7X3U4I8-F1
#
_cell.length_a   1.000
_cell.length_b   1.000
_cell.length_c   1.000
_cell.angle_alpha   90.00
_cell.angle_beta   90.00
_cell.angle_gamma   90.00
#
_symmetry.space_group_name_H-M   'P 1'
#
loop_
_entity.id
_entity.type
_entity.pdbx_description
1 polymer ?
#
loop_
_entity_poly.entity_id
_entity_poly.type
_entity_poly.pdbx_seq_one_letter_code
_entity_poly.pdbx_strand_id
1 'polypeptide(L)'
;MKNIPIAYRIAIAVAAVFALSVALSCAATEEQEQPAPAQQARPAAPAADPAPAPEVPAMEVAAQQQPAPAAPARAADQPDAPVSAGVGAVAPAPAERMAPESGMEMAAMEYEAKPQAPGAYWAYIEEYSPRPTSFRESPTFAQMVREGSLPPLEQRLPVPEDVYVFAPPDEIGVYGGEGRLITGGKTSRYLKFEAFGGNGTCMQYDANGVNFYPLACKAVNLSEDGRTYTVTLRNGLKWSDGMPMTMADVEWVWNEDVQFNPELNKAYSGTVKDPVTGNVVAFNKVDDLNFTLSFDSPYFTFMEGGRFRQGQHCTRTHACMYEPFHYSQRFHPKYADPTEFKKIMDEKGYTDWTQVWIGKYHVRYDADVPFLGHFYNCEGGNDDSQTQCANPYYHGVDPDGNQLPYIDSYTWYLTESRDTSIFRSMNGETDGPYNANYVLYEMPLYIANMEEGDYSIGHWPETSGNDAGTQVNTEYNVDAELGRLFRTHEFRQALNLGMDRSEINEVVFLGLGTPQAWVPHPSTIFYPGDEWQQYNAIRDVEKANQLLDSIGLVDTDGDGIRNRSDNGRNIEIFSEFREEFIKVAELFQSQWAEIGVHLDFKEGRNRAYGTGDAPIRMRAMPQMTNMWVWTQMLPYRASHPGREMGRYFETGGTEGMAPVGAAQVDCPGCSENEYLPLAPAGNYPADPTGFLMEMQSMYGEGRSYRMLDPRRIEIGKRLYELNLENDYHFGSIGFSGSSHGIVFKRNNVRNVPNRHMREEAGGYGNMLTYFEDGIDNVNHPGNRSTRYASTHFLKCPHIASDNC
;
A
#
# COMPACT_ATOMS: atom_id res chain seq x y z
N MET A 1 -33.07 -13.35 11.52
CA MET A 1 -31.74 -13.66 12.09
C MET A 1 -31.16 -12.58 13.01
N LYS A 2 -31.75 -11.38 13.14
CA LYS A 2 -31.19 -10.24 13.90
C LYS A 2 -30.98 -10.44 15.42
N ASN A 3 -31.56 -11.47 16.06
CA ASN A 3 -31.45 -11.72 17.51
C ASN A 3 -30.52 -12.88 17.90
N ILE A 4 -29.76 -13.44 16.94
CA ILE A 4 -28.81 -14.52 17.21
C ILE A 4 -27.42 -13.90 17.46
N PRO A 5 -26.71 -14.27 18.55
CA PRO A 5 -25.34 -13.83 18.81
C PRO A 5 -24.40 -14.15 17.65
N ILE A 6 -23.44 -13.27 17.36
CA ILE A 6 -22.51 -13.39 16.21
C ILE A 6 -21.83 -14.77 16.16
N ALA A 7 -21.37 -15.28 17.32
CA ALA A 7 -20.77 -16.62 17.42
C ALA A 7 -21.67 -17.75 16.90
N TYR A 8 -22.99 -17.65 17.10
CA TYR A 8 -23.95 -18.64 16.60
C TYR A 8 -24.27 -18.48 15.11
N ARG A 9 -24.20 -17.26 14.57
CA ARG A 9 -24.35 -17.05 13.12
C ARG A 9 -23.17 -17.62 12.34
N ILE A 10 -21.96 -17.47 12.88
CA ILE A 10 -20.73 -18.07 12.33
C ILE A 10 -20.84 -19.60 12.37
N ALA A 11 -21.31 -20.19 13.47
CA ALA A 11 -21.52 -21.65 13.54
C ALA A 11 -22.54 -22.15 12.50
N ILE A 12 -23.62 -21.39 12.25
CA ILE A 12 -24.62 -21.70 11.22
C ILE A 12 -24.02 -21.56 9.81
N ALA A 13 -23.21 -20.53 9.56
CA ALA A 13 -22.51 -20.33 8.29
C ALA A 13 -21.49 -21.46 8.02
N VAL A 14 -20.72 -21.86 9.02
CA VAL A 14 -19.79 -23.00 8.94
C VAL A 14 -20.54 -24.30 8.63
N ALA A 15 -21.70 -24.53 9.27
CA ALA A 15 -22.54 -25.68 8.98
C ALA A 15 -23.15 -25.65 7.56
N ALA A 16 -23.51 -24.47 7.05
CA ALA A 16 -24.05 -24.30 5.70
C ALA A 16 -22.97 -24.51 4.62
N VAL A 17 -21.74 -24.07 4.84
CA VAL A 17 -20.59 -24.29 3.94
C VAL A 17 -20.19 -25.77 3.92
N PHE A 18 -20.25 -26.46 5.06
CA PHE A 18 -20.07 -27.92 5.12
C PHE A 18 -21.18 -28.68 4.39
N ALA A 19 -22.44 -28.23 4.50
CA ALA A 19 -23.54 -28.87 3.77
C ALA A 19 -23.45 -28.67 2.25
N LEU A 20 -23.00 -27.50 1.79
CA LEU A 20 -22.80 -27.22 0.36
C LEU A 20 -21.65 -28.04 -0.24
N SER A 21 -20.55 -28.19 0.51
CA SER A 21 -19.39 -28.97 0.06
C SER A 21 -19.68 -30.47 -0.02
N VAL A 22 -20.46 -31.03 0.92
CA VAL A 22 -20.93 -32.42 0.84
C VAL A 22 -21.91 -32.63 -0.32
N ALA A 23 -22.78 -31.65 -0.62
CA ALA A 23 -23.71 -31.73 -1.75
C ALA A 23 -22.98 -31.71 -3.12
N LEU A 24 -21.90 -30.92 -3.24
CA LEU A 24 -21.07 -30.84 -4.45
C LEU A 24 -20.23 -32.10 -4.67
N SER A 25 -19.76 -32.78 -3.61
CA SER A 25 -19.02 -34.04 -3.73
C SER A 25 -19.89 -35.26 -4.06
N CYS A 26 -21.21 -35.20 -3.87
CA CYS A 26 -22.12 -36.29 -4.24
C CYS A 26 -22.68 -36.21 -5.66
N ALA A 27 -22.53 -35.09 -6.36
CA ALA A 27 -23.03 -34.90 -7.73
C ALA A 27 -22.02 -35.29 -8.83
N ALA A 28 -20.75 -35.54 -8.46
CA ALA A 28 -19.68 -35.80 -9.40
C ALA A 28 -19.37 -37.31 -9.57
N THR A 29 -20.37 -38.10 -9.98
CA THR A 29 -20.14 -39.42 -10.57
C THR A 29 -21.24 -39.76 -11.56
N GLU A 30 -21.14 -39.25 -12.79
CA GLU A 30 -21.64 -39.92 -13.99
C GLU A 30 -20.99 -39.26 -15.23
N GLU A 31 -20.04 -39.97 -15.82
CA GLU A 31 -19.24 -39.55 -16.97
C GLU A 31 -19.97 -40.01 -18.26
N GLN A 32 -20.35 -39.08 -19.13
CA GLN A 32 -20.71 -39.36 -20.53
C GLN A 32 -20.04 -38.34 -21.46
N GLU A 33 -19.20 -38.85 -22.36
CA GLU A 33 -18.52 -38.11 -23.44
C GLU A 33 -19.49 -37.43 -24.41
N GLN A 34 -19.21 -36.18 -24.80
CA GLN A 34 -19.73 -35.57 -26.04
C GLN A 34 -18.66 -34.70 -26.75
N PRO A 35 -18.69 -34.61 -28.10
CA PRO A 35 -17.54 -34.21 -28.92
C PRO A 35 -17.48 -32.70 -29.26
N ALA A 36 -16.28 -32.23 -29.61
CA ALA A 36 -15.97 -30.84 -29.95
C ALA A 36 -16.63 -30.34 -31.26
N PRO A 37 -17.03 -29.05 -31.34
CA PRO A 37 -17.66 -28.49 -32.54
C PRO A 37 -16.65 -27.94 -33.58
N ALA A 38 -17.02 -28.10 -34.85
CA ALA A 38 -16.25 -27.75 -36.05
C ALA A 38 -16.30 -26.24 -36.39
N GLN A 39 -15.16 -25.69 -36.82
CA GLN A 39 -15.05 -24.35 -37.41
C GLN A 39 -15.39 -24.38 -38.91
N GLN A 40 -16.30 -23.50 -39.35
CA GLN A 40 -16.56 -23.22 -40.77
C GLN A 40 -15.87 -21.94 -41.24
N ALA A 41 -15.44 -21.99 -42.51
CA ALA A 41 -14.52 -21.07 -43.19
C ALA A 41 -15.13 -19.74 -43.66
N ARG A 42 -14.29 -18.71 -43.82
CA ARG A 42 -14.58 -17.45 -44.56
C ARG A 42 -14.08 -17.54 -46.02
N PRO A 43 -14.71 -16.85 -46.99
CA PRO A 43 -14.28 -16.85 -48.40
C PRO A 43 -13.20 -15.80 -48.72
N ALA A 44 -12.43 -16.10 -49.76
CA ALA A 44 -11.21 -15.40 -50.20
C ALA A 44 -11.44 -14.18 -51.12
N ALA A 45 -10.46 -13.28 -51.16
CA ALA A 45 -10.23 -12.28 -52.22
C ALA A 45 -8.82 -12.49 -52.85
N PRO A 46 -8.58 -12.09 -54.12
CA PRO A 46 -7.57 -12.71 -54.98
C PRO A 46 -6.16 -12.10 -54.91
N ALA A 47 -5.20 -12.90 -55.38
CA ALA A 47 -3.76 -12.76 -55.30
C ALA A 47 -3.11 -11.80 -56.31
N ALA A 48 -1.90 -11.33 -55.96
CA ALA A 48 -0.86 -10.93 -56.91
C ALA A 48 0.51 -11.48 -56.43
N ASP A 49 1.28 -12.05 -57.36
CA ASP A 49 2.48 -12.88 -57.20
C ASP A 49 3.73 -12.18 -56.61
N PRO A 50 4.66 -12.95 -55.99
CA PRO A 50 6.07 -12.57 -55.90
C PRO A 50 6.97 -13.44 -56.81
N ALA A 51 7.97 -12.81 -57.41
CA ALA A 51 9.08 -13.46 -58.13
C ALA A 51 10.33 -13.60 -57.20
N PRO A 52 11.32 -14.45 -57.55
CA PRO A 52 12.06 -15.27 -56.59
C PRO A 52 13.42 -14.70 -56.15
N ALA A 53 13.89 -15.16 -54.98
CA ALA A 53 15.26 -14.98 -54.49
C ALA A 53 16.16 -16.18 -54.89
N PRO A 54 17.48 -15.98 -55.12
CA PRO A 54 18.40 -17.04 -55.51
C PRO A 54 19.02 -17.75 -54.29
N GLU A 55 19.29 -19.05 -54.46
CA GLU A 55 20.07 -19.90 -53.53
C GLU A 55 21.58 -19.92 -53.86
N VAL A 56 22.36 -20.50 -52.93
CA VAL A 56 23.62 -21.31 -53.06
C VAL A 56 24.71 -20.81 -52.07
N PRO A 57 25.54 -21.65 -51.40
CA PRO A 57 25.31 -22.86 -50.57
C PRO A 57 26.21 -22.92 -49.27
N ALA A 58 26.08 -24.01 -48.49
CA ALA A 58 27.00 -24.75 -47.60
C ALA A 58 28.35 -24.15 -47.06
N MET A 59 28.94 -24.56 -45.94
CA MET A 59 28.62 -25.33 -44.71
C MET A 59 29.93 -25.36 -43.89
N GLU A 60 29.90 -25.13 -42.58
CA GLU A 60 30.71 -25.80 -41.53
C GLU A 60 30.57 -25.05 -40.19
N VAL A 61 30.18 -25.74 -39.11
CA VAL A 61 30.91 -25.85 -37.83
C VAL A 61 30.25 -26.98 -37.01
N ALA A 62 31.10 -27.84 -36.46
CA ALA A 62 30.73 -28.94 -35.58
C ALA A 62 30.57 -28.53 -34.11
N ALA A 63 29.70 -29.30 -33.43
CA ALA A 63 29.72 -29.73 -32.02
C ALA A 63 29.36 -28.74 -30.90
N GLN A 64 28.19 -28.99 -30.28
CA GLN A 64 28.11 -29.48 -28.88
C GLN A 64 26.76 -30.19 -28.61
N GLN A 65 26.77 -31.12 -27.66
CA GLN A 65 25.90 -32.30 -27.52
C GLN A 65 24.58 -32.07 -26.74
N GLN A 66 23.64 -33.00 -26.96
CA GLN A 66 22.26 -33.13 -26.48
C GLN A 66 22.08 -33.35 -24.96
N PRO A 67 20.86 -33.14 -24.41
CA PRO A 67 20.42 -33.66 -23.11
C PRO A 67 19.53 -34.93 -23.21
N ALA A 68 19.27 -35.52 -22.01
CA ALA A 68 18.24 -36.51 -21.60
C ALA A 68 18.73 -37.98 -21.41
N PRO A 69 18.03 -38.88 -20.63
CA PRO A 69 16.75 -38.75 -19.90
C PRO A 69 16.74 -39.38 -18.46
N ALA A 70 15.54 -39.46 -17.86
CA ALA A 70 15.23 -39.85 -16.46
C ALA A 70 14.79 -41.33 -16.23
N ALA A 71 14.63 -41.66 -14.93
CA ALA A 71 13.85 -42.73 -14.24
C ALA A 71 14.60 -44.05 -13.86
N PRO A 72 14.14 -44.88 -12.86
CA PRO A 72 12.86 -44.88 -12.13
C PRO A 72 12.87 -45.16 -10.59
N ALA A 73 11.68 -45.17 -9.99
CA ALA A 73 11.35 -45.45 -8.58
C ALA A 73 11.31 -46.95 -8.19
N ARG A 74 11.34 -47.26 -6.88
CA ARG A 74 10.94 -48.57 -6.29
C ARG A 74 10.35 -48.42 -4.88
N ALA A 75 9.42 -49.30 -4.53
CA ALA A 75 8.48 -49.20 -3.40
C ALA A 75 8.83 -50.03 -2.15
N ALA A 76 8.29 -49.55 -1.01
CA ALA A 76 7.79 -50.16 0.24
C ALA A 76 8.53 -51.32 0.95
N ASP A 77 8.87 -51.10 2.24
CA ASP A 77 8.52 -51.97 3.39
C ASP A 77 8.89 -51.31 4.76
N GLN A 78 8.05 -51.54 5.78
CA GLN A 78 8.27 -51.34 7.24
C GLN A 78 7.69 -52.59 7.95
N PRO A 79 7.93 -52.88 9.25
CA PRO A 79 8.75 -52.20 10.28
C PRO A 79 9.69 -53.17 11.06
N ASP A 80 10.58 -52.65 11.92
CA ASP A 80 10.93 -53.26 13.22
C ASP A 80 11.79 -52.30 14.07
N ALA A 81 11.53 -52.29 15.38
CA ALA A 81 12.31 -51.63 16.45
C ALA A 81 12.80 -52.73 17.42
N PRO A 82 13.58 -52.45 18.49
CA PRO A 82 14.69 -51.50 18.71
C PRO A 82 15.96 -52.21 19.25
N VAL A 83 17.18 -51.66 19.10
CA VAL A 83 18.31 -52.00 19.99
C VAL A 83 19.22 -50.79 20.24
N SER A 84 19.47 -50.54 21.52
CA SER A 84 20.32 -49.53 22.15
C SER A 84 21.83 -49.80 22.09
N ALA A 85 22.63 -48.75 21.96
CA ALA A 85 23.91 -48.50 22.67
C ALA A 85 24.36 -47.06 22.32
N GLY A 86 24.27 -46.07 23.22
CA GLY A 86 25.36 -45.65 24.12
C GLY A 86 26.60 -45.23 23.32
N VAL A 87 27.02 -43.95 23.24
CA VAL A 87 27.79 -43.23 24.27
C VAL A 87 27.75 -41.70 24.02
N GLY A 88 27.56 -40.90 25.08
CA GLY A 88 28.22 -39.59 25.24
C GLY A 88 27.37 -38.33 24.99
N ALA A 89 26.49 -38.00 25.93
CA ALA A 89 25.91 -36.66 26.02
C ALA A 89 26.96 -35.65 26.48
N VAL A 90 27.18 -34.58 25.71
CA VAL A 90 27.71 -33.31 26.20
C VAL A 90 26.55 -32.33 26.16
N ALA A 91 26.01 -32.01 27.32
CA ALA A 91 25.03 -30.93 27.46
C ALA A 91 25.72 -29.60 27.09
N PRO A 92 25.14 -28.74 26.23
CA PRO A 92 25.55 -27.35 26.20
C PRO A 92 25.14 -26.73 27.54
N ALA A 93 26.11 -26.07 28.18
CA ALA A 93 25.90 -25.33 29.43
C ALA A 93 24.83 -24.24 29.23
N PRO A 94 24.05 -23.89 30.27
CA PRO A 94 23.11 -22.77 30.20
C PRO A 94 23.90 -21.48 29.93
N ALA A 95 23.43 -20.67 28.99
CA ALA A 95 23.93 -19.32 28.80
C ALA A 95 23.68 -18.54 30.10
N GLU A 96 24.74 -18.25 30.85
CA GLU A 96 24.68 -17.34 31.99
C GLU A 96 24.34 -15.94 31.49
N ARG A 97 23.30 -15.33 32.08
CA ARG A 97 23.03 -13.89 31.99
C ARG A 97 24.28 -13.13 32.41
N MET A 98 25.00 -12.51 31.46
CA MET A 98 26.00 -11.51 31.80
C MET A 98 25.27 -10.23 32.23
N ALA A 99 25.29 -9.95 33.53
CA ALA A 99 24.94 -8.63 34.06
C ALA A 99 25.99 -7.59 33.61
N PRO A 100 25.60 -6.33 33.32
CA PRO A 100 26.53 -5.29 32.91
C PRO A 100 27.40 -4.84 34.11
N GLU A 101 28.73 -4.93 33.97
CA GLU A 101 29.65 -4.41 34.99
C GLU A 101 29.91 -2.91 34.83
N SER A 102 29.41 -2.17 35.83
CA SER A 102 29.89 -0.90 36.38
C SER A 102 29.69 0.41 35.60
N GLY A 103 28.73 1.20 36.09
CA GLY A 103 28.60 2.64 35.86
C GLY A 103 27.32 3.22 36.45
N MET A 104 27.29 3.42 37.78
CA MET A 104 26.23 4.09 38.58
C MET A 104 24.77 3.65 38.31
N GLU A 105 24.19 2.91 39.26
CA GLU A 105 22.73 2.73 39.41
C GLU A 105 22.05 4.10 39.59
N MET A 106 21.61 4.68 38.48
CA MET A 106 20.48 5.60 38.47
C MET A 106 19.24 4.72 38.51
N ALA A 107 18.31 5.00 39.43
CA ALA A 107 17.04 4.30 39.50
C ALA A 107 16.42 4.28 38.09
N ALA A 108 16.29 3.08 37.51
CA ALA A 108 15.58 2.90 36.26
C ALA A 108 14.18 3.51 36.47
N MET A 109 13.84 4.55 35.71
CA MET A 109 12.45 4.95 35.62
C MET A 109 11.76 3.78 34.92
N GLU A 110 11.02 2.96 35.67
CA GLU A 110 10.25 1.85 35.10
C GLU A 110 9.31 2.44 34.05
N TYR A 111 9.57 2.13 32.78
CA TYR A 111 8.65 2.47 31.71
C TYR A 111 7.33 1.74 31.95
N GLU A 112 6.25 2.50 32.09
CA GLU A 112 4.89 1.98 32.12
C GLU A 112 4.21 2.35 30.81
N ALA A 113 3.85 1.34 30.01
CA ALA A 113 3.11 1.59 28.78
C ALA A 113 1.78 2.26 29.08
N LYS A 114 1.47 3.33 28.35
CA LYS A 114 0.21 4.04 28.58
C LYS A 114 -0.97 3.16 28.18
N PRO A 115 -1.97 3.00 29.05
CA PRO A 115 -3.16 2.24 28.71
C PRO A 115 -3.87 2.91 27.52
N GLN A 116 -4.13 2.15 26.46
CA GLN A 116 -4.92 2.62 25.34
C GLN A 116 -6.36 2.79 25.80
N ALA A 117 -6.86 4.02 25.78
CA ALA A 117 -8.26 4.30 26.08
C ALA A 117 -9.18 3.51 25.12
N PRO A 118 -10.38 3.09 25.54
CA PRO A 118 -11.34 2.44 24.64
C PRO A 118 -11.60 3.31 23.39
N GLY A 119 -11.31 2.76 22.21
CA GLY A 119 -11.46 3.47 20.94
C GLY A 119 -10.24 4.30 20.50
N ALA A 120 -9.20 4.41 21.32
CA ALA A 120 -7.94 5.01 20.91
C ALA A 120 -7.10 4.04 20.06
N TYR A 121 -6.28 4.63 19.20
CA TYR A 121 -5.28 3.92 18.42
C TYR A 121 -3.90 4.22 18.98
N TRP A 122 -3.04 3.22 18.95
CA TRP A 122 -1.65 3.43 19.27
C TRP A 122 -1.01 4.41 18.28
N ALA A 123 -0.13 5.27 18.78
CA ALA A 123 0.65 6.19 17.96
C ALA A 123 2.06 6.33 18.56
N TYR A 124 3.05 6.53 17.69
CA TYR A 124 4.43 6.81 18.08
C TYR A 124 4.58 8.09 18.93
N ILE A 125 3.61 9.01 18.82
CA ILE A 125 3.58 10.25 19.58
C ILE A 125 3.12 9.96 21.00
N GLU A 126 4.05 9.48 21.80
CA GLU A 126 3.94 9.68 23.24
C GLU A 126 4.77 10.91 23.60
N GLU A 127 4.12 12.07 23.48
CA GLU A 127 4.58 13.30 24.09
C GLU A 127 4.97 12.96 25.55
N TYR A 128 6.24 13.21 25.90
CA TYR A 128 6.81 13.04 27.23
C TYR A 128 7.09 11.60 27.71
N SER A 129 7.65 10.73 26.87
CA SER A 129 8.51 9.66 27.42
C SER A 129 9.73 10.30 28.10
N PRO A 130 10.12 9.89 29.32
CA PRO A 130 11.32 10.40 29.95
C PRO A 130 12.51 10.15 29.02
N ARG A 131 13.34 11.19 28.80
CA ARG A 131 14.53 11.03 27.97
C ARG A 131 15.55 10.16 28.72
N PRO A 132 16.11 9.13 28.09
CA PRO A 132 17.11 8.29 28.73
C PRO A 132 18.36 9.11 29.05
N THR A 133 18.99 8.82 30.18
CA THR A 133 20.25 9.44 30.62
C THR A 133 21.49 8.62 30.24
N SER A 134 21.28 7.42 29.69
CA SER A 134 22.31 6.48 29.26
C SER A 134 21.82 5.75 28.02
N PHE A 135 22.73 5.36 27.13
CA PHE A 135 22.38 4.61 25.92
C PHE A 135 23.00 3.21 25.94
N ARG A 136 22.33 2.26 25.30
CA ARG A 136 22.75 0.86 25.19
C ARG A 136 22.59 0.38 23.75
N GLU A 137 23.38 -0.60 23.36
CA GLU A 137 23.36 -1.21 22.03
C GLU A 137 23.06 -2.70 22.13
N SER A 138 22.69 -3.32 21.00
CA SER A 138 22.48 -4.77 20.95
C SER A 138 23.78 -5.53 21.25
N PRO A 139 23.70 -6.78 21.77
CA PRO A 139 24.87 -7.62 21.96
C PRO A 139 25.71 -7.80 20.68
N THR A 140 25.03 -7.88 19.53
CA THR A 140 25.62 -7.96 18.19
C THR A 140 26.48 -6.73 17.89
N PHE A 141 25.95 -5.52 18.10
CA PHE A 141 26.71 -4.29 17.89
C PHE A 141 27.86 -4.15 18.89
N ALA A 142 27.63 -4.47 20.17
CA ALA A 142 28.69 -4.47 21.18
C ALA A 142 29.84 -5.43 20.81
N GLN A 143 29.54 -6.57 20.18
CA GLN A 143 30.56 -7.47 19.65
C GLN A 143 31.34 -6.83 18.50
N MET A 144 30.66 -6.22 17.53
CA MET A 144 31.32 -5.51 16.43
C MET A 144 32.21 -4.36 16.93
N VAL A 145 31.81 -3.66 17.99
CA VAL A 145 32.65 -2.64 18.64
C VAL A 145 33.90 -3.24 19.26
N ARG A 146 33.78 -4.37 19.98
CA ARG A 146 34.94 -5.08 20.55
C ARG A 146 35.89 -5.61 19.48
N GLU A 147 35.37 -6.01 18.33
CA GLU A 147 36.13 -6.48 17.18
C GLU A 147 36.75 -5.32 16.37
N GLY A 148 36.34 -4.09 16.62
CA GLY A 148 36.81 -2.89 15.93
C GLY A 148 36.19 -2.69 14.54
N SER A 149 35.13 -3.44 14.20
CA SER A 149 34.37 -3.31 12.94
C SER A 149 33.27 -2.25 13.02
N LEU A 150 32.90 -1.80 14.22
CA LEU A 150 31.91 -0.75 14.46
C LEU A 150 32.42 0.28 15.49
N PRO A 151 32.19 1.59 15.29
CA PRO A 151 32.49 2.60 16.32
C PRO A 151 31.62 2.43 17.58
N PRO A 152 32.09 2.89 18.76
CA PRO A 152 31.28 2.93 19.98
C PRO A 152 29.98 3.70 19.79
N LEU A 153 28.93 3.33 20.52
CA LEU A 153 27.57 3.87 20.38
C LEU A 153 27.51 5.40 20.43
N GLU A 154 28.32 6.04 21.27
CA GLU A 154 28.36 7.50 21.42
C GLU A 154 28.86 8.23 20.16
N GLN A 155 29.55 7.52 19.26
CA GLN A 155 29.99 8.04 17.97
C GLN A 155 29.00 7.73 16.84
N ARG A 156 27.98 6.91 17.11
CA ARG A 156 26.97 6.47 16.14
C ARG A 156 25.67 7.23 16.28
N LEU A 157 25.23 7.49 17.51
CA LEU A 157 23.99 8.24 17.78
C LEU A 157 24.14 9.74 17.48
N PRO A 158 23.02 10.43 17.20
CA PRO A 158 22.94 11.89 17.26
C PRO A 158 23.39 12.46 18.60
N VAL A 159 23.51 13.80 18.67
CA VAL A 159 23.69 14.46 19.97
C VAL A 159 22.51 14.13 20.91
N PRO A 160 22.73 13.96 22.22
CA PRO A 160 21.70 13.45 23.15
C PRO A 160 20.36 14.20 23.10
N GLU A 161 20.38 15.52 22.84
CA GLU A 161 19.17 16.34 22.79
C GLU A 161 18.30 16.07 21.54
N ASP A 162 18.90 15.53 20.49
CA ASP A 162 18.29 15.23 19.19
C ASP A 162 18.11 13.71 18.96
N VAL A 163 18.47 12.84 19.91
CA VAL A 163 18.09 11.41 19.86
C VAL A 163 16.56 11.29 19.99
N TYR A 164 15.94 10.50 19.11
CA TYR A 164 14.49 10.29 19.16
C TYR A 164 14.12 9.12 20.05
N VAL A 165 13.08 9.27 20.87
CA VAL A 165 12.60 8.24 21.79
C VAL A 165 11.30 7.65 21.25
N PHE A 166 11.30 6.34 20.98
CA PHE A 166 10.16 5.56 20.52
C PHE A 166 9.61 4.74 21.69
N ALA A 167 8.44 5.12 22.21
CA ALA A 167 7.79 4.37 23.29
C ALA A 167 7.18 3.06 22.74
N PRO A 168 7.50 1.88 23.27
CA PRO A 168 6.88 0.63 22.82
C PRO A 168 5.42 0.51 23.25
N PRO A 169 4.55 -0.17 22.48
CA PRO A 169 3.13 -0.29 22.80
C PRO A 169 2.83 -1.05 24.10
N ASP A 170 3.65 -2.03 24.46
CA ASP A 170 3.39 -2.90 25.61
C ASP A 170 4.50 -2.82 26.67
N GLU A 171 5.77 -2.99 26.28
CA GLU A 171 6.88 -3.09 27.24
C GLU A 171 8.25 -2.80 26.58
N ILE A 172 9.27 -2.49 27.39
CA ILE A 172 10.66 -2.42 26.90
C ILE A 172 11.06 -3.79 26.35
N GLY A 173 11.56 -3.80 25.12
CA GLY A 173 11.93 -5.01 24.42
C GLY A 173 13.28 -5.59 24.84
N VAL A 174 13.52 -6.83 24.42
CA VAL A 174 14.78 -7.54 24.60
C VAL A 174 15.46 -7.68 23.24
N TYR A 175 16.75 -7.38 23.16
CA TYR A 175 17.52 -7.56 21.94
C TYR A 175 17.65 -9.01 21.53
N GLY A 176 17.68 -9.23 20.21
CA GLY A 176 18.17 -10.45 19.62
C GLY A 176 17.20 -11.08 18.63
N GLY A 177 17.78 -11.94 17.80
CA GLY A 177 17.07 -12.89 16.96
C GLY A 177 16.89 -12.45 15.52
N GLU A 178 16.56 -13.42 14.67
CA GLU A 178 16.32 -13.26 13.25
C GLU A 178 14.85 -13.51 12.92
N GLY A 179 14.18 -12.54 12.30
CA GLY A 179 12.78 -12.63 11.92
C GLY A 179 12.56 -13.07 10.48
N ARG A 180 11.40 -13.67 10.21
CA ARG A 180 10.98 -14.12 8.88
C ARG A 180 9.65 -13.51 8.51
N LEU A 181 9.58 -12.96 7.30
CA LEU A 181 8.38 -12.35 6.75
C LEU A 181 8.03 -13.03 5.43
N ILE A 182 6.75 -13.33 5.21
CA ILE A 182 6.29 -13.98 3.97
C ILE A 182 5.39 -13.02 3.21
N THR A 183 5.60 -12.88 1.90
CA THR A 183 4.72 -12.07 1.05
C THR A 183 4.56 -12.64 -0.36
N GLY A 184 3.33 -12.56 -0.87
CA GLY A 184 2.93 -12.99 -2.21
C GLY A 184 2.50 -11.80 -3.08
N GLY A 185 2.99 -11.74 -4.32
CA GLY A 185 2.45 -10.86 -5.38
C GLY A 185 2.61 -9.34 -5.25
N LYS A 186 3.11 -8.78 -4.12
CA LYS A 186 3.31 -7.32 -3.91
C LYS A 186 4.65 -6.98 -3.21
N THR A 187 5.65 -7.82 -3.44
CA THR A 187 6.98 -7.87 -2.84
C THR A 187 7.71 -6.52 -2.69
N SER A 188 7.72 -5.69 -3.74
CA SER A 188 8.60 -4.52 -3.78
C SER A 188 8.09 -3.32 -2.98
N ARG A 189 6.81 -3.27 -2.62
CA ARG A 189 6.23 -2.13 -1.91
C ARG A 189 6.57 -2.17 -0.42
N TYR A 190 6.45 -3.31 0.24
CA TYR A 190 6.76 -3.45 1.68
C TYR A 190 8.26 -3.39 1.96
N LEU A 191 9.09 -4.03 1.12
CA LEU A 191 10.55 -3.90 1.16
C LEU A 191 11.00 -2.44 1.03
N LYS A 192 10.35 -1.65 0.16
CA LYS A 192 10.58 -0.20 0.04
C LYS A 192 10.17 0.56 1.29
N PHE A 193 9.05 0.19 1.92
CA PHE A 193 8.60 0.85 3.14
C PHE A 193 9.56 0.63 4.30
N GLU A 194 10.11 -0.58 4.50
CA GLU A 194 11.08 -0.81 5.57
C GLU A 194 12.47 -0.23 5.28
N ALA A 195 12.97 -0.45 4.06
CA ALA A 195 14.31 0.03 3.69
C ALA A 195 14.36 1.56 3.56
N PHE A 196 13.41 2.18 2.84
CA PHE A 196 13.43 3.62 2.58
C PHE A 196 12.53 4.45 3.49
N GLY A 197 11.43 3.87 3.97
CA GLY A 197 10.40 4.54 4.76
C GLY A 197 10.40 4.20 6.26
N GLY A 198 11.31 3.32 6.72
CA GLY A 198 11.36 2.80 8.09
C GLY A 198 11.79 3.86 9.10
N ASN A 199 10.93 4.86 9.31
CA ASN A 199 11.15 6.08 10.09
C ASN A 199 12.42 6.87 9.74
N GLY A 200 13.05 6.58 8.59
CA GLY A 200 14.14 7.37 8.01
C GLY A 200 13.63 8.55 7.18
N THR A 201 12.36 8.94 7.35
CA THR A 201 11.73 10.08 6.68
C THR A 201 11.90 11.35 7.52
N CYS A 202 11.65 12.52 6.93
CA CYS A 202 11.73 13.78 7.65
C CYS A 202 10.72 13.84 8.80
N MET A 203 9.49 13.39 8.52
CA MET A 203 8.35 13.36 9.43
C MET A 203 7.30 12.36 8.93
N GLN A 204 6.37 11.96 9.80
CA GLN A 204 5.32 10.99 9.48
C GLN A 204 3.99 11.36 10.12
N TYR A 205 2.90 10.88 9.53
CA TYR A 205 1.55 11.04 10.05
C TYR A 205 1.33 10.19 11.28
N ASP A 206 0.61 10.73 12.25
CA ASP A 206 0.05 9.92 13.31
C ASP A 206 -1.09 9.03 12.78
N ALA A 207 -1.58 8.16 13.67
CA ALA A 207 -2.66 7.24 13.36
C ALA A 207 -3.96 7.92 12.89
N ASN A 208 -4.19 9.22 13.19
CA ASN A 208 -5.42 9.91 12.79
C ASN A 208 -5.32 10.59 11.41
N GLY A 209 -4.13 10.63 10.80
CA GLY A 209 -3.88 11.23 9.48
C GLY A 209 -4.02 12.76 9.45
N VAL A 210 -4.06 13.40 10.63
CA VAL A 210 -4.14 14.86 10.83
C VAL A 210 -2.87 15.37 11.48
N ASN A 211 -2.35 14.72 12.52
CA ASN A 211 -1.12 15.18 13.15
C ASN A 211 0.11 14.56 12.49
N PHE A 212 1.23 15.25 12.65
CA PHE A 212 2.53 14.80 12.19
C PHE A 212 3.49 14.71 13.37
N TYR A 213 4.48 13.83 13.28
CA TYR A 213 5.60 13.83 14.20
C TYR A 213 6.95 13.90 13.49
N PRO A 214 7.93 14.58 14.13
CA PRO A 214 9.28 14.71 13.62
C PRO A 214 10.01 13.37 13.69
N LEU A 215 10.68 13.01 12.61
CA LEU A 215 11.58 11.86 12.52
C LEU A 215 12.98 12.38 12.27
N ALA A 216 13.60 12.18 11.10
CA ALA A 216 14.93 12.71 10.79
C ALA A 216 14.99 14.26 10.86
N CYS A 217 13.89 14.93 10.55
CA CYS A 217 13.75 16.36 10.81
C CYS A 217 13.17 16.55 12.21
N LYS A 218 13.79 17.41 13.02
CA LYS A 218 13.31 17.71 14.37
C LYS A 218 12.17 18.72 14.39
N ALA A 219 12.05 19.56 13.37
CA ALA A 219 10.99 20.55 13.26
C ALA A 219 10.71 20.92 11.80
N VAL A 220 9.45 21.22 11.50
CA VAL A 220 9.01 21.84 10.25
C VAL A 220 8.00 22.93 10.58
N ASN A 221 8.40 24.18 10.41
CA ASN A 221 7.61 25.35 10.77
C ASN A 221 7.11 26.04 9.50
N LEU A 222 5.81 26.29 9.41
CA LEU A 222 5.22 27.07 8.33
C LEU A 222 5.02 28.52 8.79
N SER A 223 5.44 29.48 7.96
CA SER A 223 5.22 30.90 8.18
C SER A 223 3.74 31.27 8.32
N GLU A 224 3.44 32.40 8.96
CA GLU A 224 2.05 32.85 9.16
C GLU A 224 1.30 33.05 7.84
N ASP A 225 1.99 33.56 6.82
CA ASP A 225 1.45 33.76 5.47
C ASP A 225 1.34 32.47 4.64
N GLY A 226 1.81 31.33 5.16
CA GLY A 226 1.73 30.03 4.50
C GLY A 226 2.68 29.83 3.33
N ARG A 227 3.68 30.69 3.14
CA ARG A 227 4.55 30.69 1.96
C ARG A 227 5.89 30.01 2.17
N THR A 228 6.38 29.93 3.40
CA THR A 228 7.72 29.42 3.68
C THR A 228 7.67 28.33 4.74
N TYR A 229 8.18 27.15 4.37
CA TYR A 229 8.49 26.07 5.31
C TYR A 229 9.95 26.19 5.73
N THR A 230 10.21 26.30 7.03
CA THR A 230 11.54 26.16 7.63
C THR A 230 11.67 24.77 8.20
N VAL A 231 12.61 23.99 7.66
CA VAL A 231 12.87 22.61 8.08
C VAL A 231 14.19 22.58 8.85
N THR A 232 14.18 21.88 9.99
CA THR A 232 15.37 21.69 10.82
C THR A 232 15.69 20.20 10.96
N LEU A 233 16.91 19.82 10.59
CA LEU A 233 17.45 18.47 10.75
C LEU A 233 17.89 18.20 12.19
N ARG A 234 17.92 16.92 12.58
CA ARG A 234 18.60 16.47 13.81
C ARG A 234 20.11 16.59 13.66
N ASN A 235 20.80 17.03 14.71
CA ASN A 235 22.25 17.17 14.70
C ASN A 235 22.95 15.83 14.95
N GLY A 236 23.88 15.46 14.07
CA GLY A 236 24.68 14.24 14.20
C GLY A 236 24.06 13.00 13.56
N LEU A 237 23.06 13.15 12.68
CA LEU A 237 22.56 12.04 11.89
C LEU A 237 23.66 11.41 11.03
N LYS A 238 23.56 10.09 10.85
CA LYS A 238 24.46 9.27 10.04
C LYS A 238 23.67 8.31 9.17
N TRP A 239 24.16 8.08 7.97
CA TRP A 239 23.70 7.01 7.09
C TRP A 239 24.17 5.65 7.63
N SER A 240 23.57 4.55 7.17
CA SER A 240 23.90 3.19 7.63
C SER A 240 25.34 2.74 7.36
N ASP A 241 26.05 3.41 6.46
CA ASP A 241 27.48 3.22 6.20
C ASP A 241 28.38 4.05 7.14
N GLY A 242 27.79 4.80 8.07
CA GLY A 242 28.47 5.64 9.07
C GLY A 242 28.82 7.05 8.60
N MET A 243 28.60 7.36 7.32
CA MET A 243 28.85 8.69 6.78
C MET A 243 27.88 9.70 7.40
N PRO A 244 28.34 10.89 7.82
CA PRO A 244 27.47 11.93 8.34
C PRO A 244 26.41 12.34 7.31
N MET A 245 25.16 12.45 7.73
CA MET A 245 24.14 13.13 6.95
C MET A 245 24.31 14.64 7.13
N THR A 246 24.44 15.37 6.02
CA THR A 246 24.74 16.81 6.04
C THR A 246 23.79 17.59 5.14
N MET A 247 23.86 18.93 5.19
CA MET A 247 23.09 19.77 4.27
C MET A 247 23.44 19.51 2.79
N ALA A 248 24.60 18.94 2.48
CA ALA A 248 24.93 18.54 1.11
C ALA A 248 23.97 17.46 0.56
N ASP A 249 23.47 16.57 1.42
CA ASP A 249 22.50 15.53 1.04
C ASP A 249 21.11 16.13 0.72
N VAL A 250 20.78 17.25 1.35
CA VAL A 250 19.55 18.02 1.09
C VAL A 250 19.72 18.89 -0.17
N GLU A 251 20.81 19.65 -0.26
CA GLU A 251 21.14 20.49 -1.42
C GLU A 251 21.22 19.65 -2.69
N TRP A 252 21.73 18.42 -2.57
CA TRP A 252 21.82 17.48 -3.68
C TRP A 252 20.46 17.20 -4.32
N VAL A 253 19.42 17.01 -3.52
CA VAL A 253 18.09 16.69 -4.06
C VAL A 253 17.38 17.93 -4.59
N TRP A 254 17.50 19.08 -3.94
CA TRP A 254 16.78 20.32 -4.31
C TRP A 254 17.45 21.16 -5.40
N ASN A 255 18.42 20.62 -6.13
CA ASN A 255 19.15 21.35 -7.18
C ASN A 255 18.63 21.07 -8.61
N GLU A 256 19.25 21.75 -9.58
CA GLU A 256 18.98 21.66 -11.01
C GLU A 256 19.47 20.36 -11.69
N ASP A 257 20.31 19.58 -11.01
CA ASP A 257 20.81 18.31 -11.54
C ASP A 257 19.90 17.12 -11.13
N VAL A 258 19.09 17.26 -10.07
CA VAL A 258 18.19 16.21 -9.56
C VAL A 258 16.72 16.60 -9.65
N GLN A 259 16.16 17.32 -8.66
CA GLN A 259 14.71 17.60 -8.59
C GLN A 259 14.22 18.43 -9.77
N PHE A 260 15.06 19.35 -10.25
CA PHE A 260 14.70 20.29 -11.32
C PHE A 260 15.37 19.99 -12.68
N ASN A 261 16.07 18.86 -12.80
CA ASN A 261 16.68 18.44 -14.06
C ASN A 261 15.59 18.10 -15.12
N PRO A 262 15.56 18.77 -16.29
CA PRO A 262 14.52 18.59 -17.29
C PRO A 262 14.64 17.28 -18.09
N GLU A 263 15.82 16.65 -18.14
CA GLU A 263 15.99 15.34 -18.77
C GLU A 263 15.40 14.25 -17.86
N LEU A 264 15.69 14.33 -16.55
CA LEU A 264 15.19 13.40 -15.54
C LEU A 264 13.69 13.60 -15.24
N ASN A 265 13.27 14.85 -15.08
CA ASN A 265 11.92 15.25 -14.73
C ASN A 265 11.29 16.10 -15.83
N LYS A 266 10.94 15.43 -16.95
CA LYS A 266 10.26 16.05 -18.12
C LYS A 266 9.05 16.93 -17.76
N ALA A 267 8.37 16.59 -16.67
CA ALA A 267 7.40 17.44 -16.02
C ALA A 267 7.62 17.38 -14.50
N TYR A 268 7.72 18.54 -13.85
CA TYR A 268 7.79 18.58 -12.39
C TYR A 268 6.44 18.23 -11.77
N SER A 269 6.47 17.50 -10.67
CA SER A 269 5.26 17.23 -9.88
C SER A 269 4.60 18.53 -9.46
N GLY A 270 3.27 18.62 -9.55
CA GLY A 270 2.52 19.74 -8.98
C GLY A 270 2.74 19.93 -7.47
N THR A 271 3.31 18.93 -6.77
CA THR A 271 3.69 19.08 -5.36
C THR A 271 4.82 20.10 -5.16
N VAL A 272 5.81 20.13 -6.06
CA VAL A 272 6.98 21.04 -5.96
C VAL A 272 6.80 22.35 -6.72
N LYS A 273 5.58 22.61 -7.21
CA LYS A 273 5.20 23.86 -7.86
C LYS A 273 4.30 24.67 -6.95
N ASP A 274 4.42 25.99 -7.05
CA ASP A 274 3.46 26.93 -6.50
C ASP A 274 2.06 26.65 -7.05
N PRO A 275 1.02 26.60 -6.19
CA PRO A 275 -0.33 26.26 -6.60
C PRO A 275 -0.98 27.29 -7.53
N VAL A 276 -0.45 28.52 -7.62
CA VAL A 276 -1.04 29.63 -8.40
C VAL A 276 -0.14 30.02 -9.56
N THR A 277 1.15 30.26 -9.30
CA THR A 277 2.08 30.75 -10.33
C THR A 277 2.65 29.61 -11.18
N GLY A 278 2.63 28.37 -10.66
CA GLY A 278 3.25 27.21 -11.30
C GLY A 278 4.79 27.21 -11.23
N ASN A 279 5.39 28.24 -10.63
CA ASN A 279 6.83 28.31 -10.40
C ASN A 279 7.28 27.18 -9.47
N VAL A 280 8.49 26.65 -9.67
CA VAL A 280 9.02 25.64 -8.76
C VAL A 280 9.37 26.24 -7.40
N VAL A 281 9.28 25.42 -6.36
CA VAL A 281 9.63 25.79 -4.98
C VAL A 281 11.06 26.33 -4.89
N ALA A 282 11.24 27.43 -4.16
CA ALA A 282 12.56 28.01 -3.91
C ALA A 282 13.21 27.37 -2.69
N PHE A 283 14.33 26.67 -2.89
CA PHE A 283 15.16 26.14 -1.82
C PHE A 283 16.23 27.16 -1.40
N ASN A 284 16.41 27.35 -0.09
CA ASN A 284 17.57 28.07 0.46
C ASN A 284 18.16 27.34 1.66
N LYS A 285 19.47 27.09 1.63
CA LYS A 285 20.24 26.72 2.83
C LYS A 285 20.32 27.93 3.77
N VAL A 286 19.91 27.75 5.03
CA VAL A 286 20.04 28.78 6.07
C VAL A 286 21.34 28.58 6.84
N ASP A 287 21.58 27.34 7.28
CA ASP A 287 22.81 26.91 7.94
C ASP A 287 22.99 25.38 7.76
N ASP A 288 23.84 24.75 8.56
CA ASP A 288 24.17 23.33 8.41
C ASP A 288 23.06 22.36 8.83
N LEU A 289 22.04 22.85 9.56
CA LEU A 289 20.89 22.04 10.01
C LEU A 289 19.55 22.62 9.55
N ASN A 290 19.51 23.85 9.05
CA ASN A 290 18.29 24.55 8.68
C ASN A 290 18.26 24.90 7.19
N PHE A 291 17.09 24.70 6.58
CA PHE A 291 16.81 25.16 5.22
C PHE A 291 15.37 25.64 5.09
N THR A 292 15.09 26.40 4.04
CA THR A 292 13.74 26.85 3.72
C THR A 292 13.28 26.40 2.34
N LEU A 293 12.00 26.11 2.24
CA LEU A 293 11.28 25.87 0.99
C LEU A 293 10.18 26.94 0.87
N SER A 294 10.26 27.80 -0.15
CA SER A 294 9.37 28.96 -0.30
C SER A 294 8.56 28.93 -1.59
N PHE A 295 7.34 29.43 -1.51
CA PHE A 295 6.36 29.53 -2.58
C PHE A 295 5.93 30.98 -2.78
N ASP A 296 5.46 31.32 -3.99
CA ASP A 296 4.98 32.66 -4.32
C ASP A 296 3.62 32.96 -3.67
N SER A 297 2.85 31.91 -3.43
CA SER A 297 1.50 31.91 -2.89
C SER A 297 1.41 31.00 -1.66
N PRO A 298 0.42 31.21 -0.77
CA PRO A 298 0.21 30.32 0.37
C PRO A 298 -0.01 28.87 -0.09
N TYR A 299 0.75 27.93 0.48
CA TYR A 299 0.70 26.52 0.12
C TYR A 299 0.74 25.63 1.36
N PHE A 300 -0.41 25.47 2.01
CA PHE A 300 -0.54 24.77 3.29
C PHE A 300 -0.43 23.25 3.20
N THR A 301 -0.65 22.68 2.02
CA THR A 301 -0.70 21.22 1.85
C THR A 301 0.61 20.60 1.38
N PHE A 302 1.68 21.39 1.25
CA PHE A 302 2.99 20.89 0.79
C PHE A 302 3.46 19.75 1.70
N MET A 303 3.65 20.01 3.00
CA MET A 303 4.12 18.99 3.95
C MET A 303 3.08 17.91 4.28
N GLU A 304 1.84 18.07 3.81
CA GLU A 304 0.81 17.07 3.96
C GLU A 304 0.97 15.94 2.92
N GLY A 305 1.63 16.15 1.79
CA GLY A 305 1.76 15.12 0.76
C GLY A 305 2.43 13.82 1.26
N GLY A 306 1.84 12.66 0.96
CA GLY A 306 2.44 11.36 1.27
C GLY A 306 3.75 11.04 0.53
N ARG A 307 4.26 11.97 -0.30
CA ARG A 307 5.54 11.84 -1.02
C ARG A 307 6.74 12.17 -0.15
N PHE A 308 6.59 12.98 0.90
CA PHE A 308 7.66 13.22 1.90
C PHE A 308 7.94 11.99 2.78
N ARG A 309 7.07 10.97 2.70
CA ARG A 309 7.27 9.63 3.27
C ARG A 309 8.33 8.81 2.56
N GLN A 310 8.76 9.22 1.37
CA GLN A 310 9.77 8.45 0.64
C GLN A 310 11.20 8.76 1.12
N GLY A 311 11.38 9.68 2.07
CA GLY A 311 12.67 9.97 2.71
C GLY A 311 13.76 10.20 1.67
N GLN A 312 14.57 9.16 1.49
CA GLN A 312 15.75 9.05 0.62
C GLN A 312 15.52 8.45 -0.79
N HIS A 313 14.32 7.96 -1.10
CA HIS A 313 14.02 7.30 -2.39
C HIS A 313 13.71 8.34 -3.50
N CYS A 314 14.72 9.14 -3.87
CA CYS A 314 14.64 10.15 -4.91
C CYS A 314 14.62 9.56 -6.32
N THR A 315 13.45 9.08 -6.74
CA THR A 315 13.19 8.64 -8.12
C THR A 315 12.25 9.61 -8.83
N ARG A 316 12.01 9.40 -10.13
CA ARG A 316 11.20 10.30 -10.99
C ARG A 316 9.92 10.75 -10.28
N THR A 317 9.63 12.06 -10.33
CA THR A 317 8.39 12.71 -9.82
C THR A 317 8.14 12.70 -8.29
N HIS A 318 9.01 12.12 -7.46
CA HIS A 318 8.81 12.13 -6.00
C HIS A 318 9.65 13.24 -5.36
N ALA A 319 9.01 14.11 -4.56
CA ALA A 319 9.71 15.10 -3.75
C ALA A 319 10.31 14.39 -2.51
N CYS A 320 11.57 14.00 -2.62
CA CYS A 320 12.35 13.51 -1.49
C CYS A 320 12.99 14.68 -0.74
N MET A 321 13.36 14.49 0.53
CA MET A 321 13.92 15.58 1.35
C MET A 321 15.46 15.60 1.36
N TYR A 322 16.08 14.45 1.13
CA TYR A 322 17.53 14.25 1.18
C TYR A 322 17.88 12.93 0.50
N GLU A 323 19.13 12.75 0.09
CA GLU A 323 19.67 11.51 -0.48
C GLU A 323 21.16 11.42 -0.17
N PRO A 324 21.76 10.23 0.06
CA PRO A 324 23.18 10.13 0.38
C PRO A 324 24.03 10.57 -0.82
N PHE A 325 24.44 11.83 -0.84
CA PHE A 325 25.12 12.45 -1.98
C PHE A 325 26.40 11.70 -2.34
N HIS A 326 27.15 11.27 -1.30
CA HIS A 326 28.39 10.51 -1.46
C HIS A 326 28.19 9.21 -2.26
N TYR A 327 27.00 8.61 -2.18
CA TYR A 327 26.61 7.41 -2.92
C TYR A 327 25.92 7.73 -4.24
N SER A 328 24.87 8.56 -4.23
CA SER A 328 23.97 8.77 -5.37
C SER A 328 24.62 9.47 -6.56
N GLN A 329 25.66 10.29 -6.32
CA GLN A 329 26.33 11.04 -7.37
C GLN A 329 26.93 10.14 -8.48
N ARG A 330 27.29 8.89 -8.15
CA ARG A 330 27.84 7.91 -9.12
C ARG A 330 26.83 7.47 -10.21
N PHE A 331 25.56 7.79 -10.03
CA PHE A 331 24.48 7.50 -10.98
C PHE A 331 24.06 8.71 -11.80
N HIS A 332 24.80 9.82 -11.70
CA HIS A 332 24.56 11.03 -12.47
C HIS A 332 25.76 11.32 -13.40
N PRO A 333 25.56 11.49 -14.72
CA PRO A 333 26.66 11.54 -15.70
C PRO A 333 27.64 12.70 -15.51
N LYS A 334 27.20 13.78 -14.86
CA LYS A 334 28.04 14.95 -14.51
C LYS A 334 29.07 14.65 -13.41
N TYR A 335 28.78 13.70 -12.52
CA TYR A 335 29.54 13.47 -11.29
C TYR A 335 30.19 12.08 -11.22
N ALA A 336 29.61 11.10 -11.91
CA ALA A 336 30.12 9.74 -11.96
C ALA A 336 31.48 9.65 -12.69
N ASP A 337 32.28 8.66 -12.33
CA ASP A 337 33.41 8.26 -13.18
C ASP A 337 32.87 7.79 -14.55
N PRO A 338 33.34 8.36 -15.69
CA PRO A 338 32.79 8.03 -16.99
C PRO A 338 32.94 6.55 -17.38
N THR A 339 33.97 5.87 -16.90
CA THR A 339 34.22 4.45 -17.19
C THR A 339 33.24 3.58 -16.41
N GLU A 340 33.06 3.85 -15.13
CA GLU A 340 32.08 3.16 -14.28
C GLU A 340 30.65 3.42 -14.75
N PHE A 341 30.32 4.67 -15.07
CA PHE A 341 28.99 5.04 -15.55
C PHE A 341 28.64 4.32 -16.85
N LYS A 342 29.58 4.28 -17.80
CA LYS A 342 29.42 3.53 -19.04
C LYS A 342 29.22 2.03 -18.78
N LYS A 343 29.98 1.45 -17.85
CA LYS A 343 29.81 0.05 -17.46
C LYS A 343 28.39 -0.22 -16.96
N ILE A 344 27.84 0.65 -16.11
CA ILE A 344 26.46 0.52 -15.61
C ILE A 344 25.45 0.57 -16.77
N MET A 345 25.62 1.51 -17.70
CA MET A 345 24.77 1.64 -18.89
C MET A 345 24.81 0.38 -19.75
N ASP A 346 26.02 -0.10 -20.08
CA ASP A 346 26.25 -1.26 -20.95
C ASP A 346 25.73 -2.56 -20.31
N GLU A 347 26.00 -2.80 -19.03
CA GLU A 347 25.57 -4.01 -18.30
C GLU A 347 24.05 -4.11 -18.15
N LYS A 348 23.37 -2.97 -17.97
CA LYS A 348 21.90 -2.93 -17.84
C LYS A 348 21.18 -2.73 -19.18
N GLY A 349 21.92 -2.51 -20.27
CA GLY A 349 21.35 -2.23 -21.59
C GLY A 349 20.56 -0.92 -21.64
N TYR A 350 20.92 0.06 -20.80
CA TYR A 350 20.27 1.36 -20.79
C TYR A 350 20.77 2.24 -21.94
N THR A 351 19.84 2.98 -22.55
CA THR A 351 20.12 3.90 -23.66
C THR A 351 19.99 5.36 -23.25
N ASP A 352 19.41 5.61 -22.07
CA ASP A 352 19.19 6.93 -21.47
C ASP A 352 19.71 6.90 -20.03
N TRP A 353 20.54 7.87 -19.66
CA TRP A 353 21.11 7.97 -18.32
C TRP A 353 20.03 8.11 -17.23
N THR A 354 18.86 8.64 -17.57
CA THR A 354 17.74 8.73 -16.63
C THR A 354 17.26 7.36 -16.17
N GLN A 355 17.47 6.31 -16.97
CA GLN A 355 17.21 4.92 -16.58
C GLN A 355 18.18 4.43 -15.51
N VAL A 356 19.45 4.86 -15.57
CA VAL A 356 20.42 4.61 -14.50
C VAL A 356 19.96 5.28 -13.22
N TRP A 357 19.58 6.55 -13.27
CA TRP A 357 19.10 7.28 -12.10
C TRP A 357 17.83 6.65 -11.49
N ILE A 358 16.84 6.32 -12.32
CA ILE A 358 15.57 5.72 -11.87
C ILE A 358 15.80 4.32 -11.31
N GLY A 359 16.74 3.56 -11.90
CA GLY A 359 17.09 2.21 -11.52
C GLY A 359 18.20 2.10 -10.47
N LYS A 360 18.70 3.21 -9.92
CA LYS A 360 19.87 3.23 -9.02
C LYS A 360 19.66 2.55 -7.66
N TYR A 361 18.39 2.30 -7.34
CA TYR A 361 17.97 1.66 -6.11
C TYR A 361 17.10 0.46 -6.43
N HIS A 362 17.65 -0.73 -6.25
CA HIS A 362 16.90 -1.95 -6.18
C HIS A 362 16.85 -2.45 -4.73
N VAL A 363 15.73 -2.19 -4.05
CA VAL A 363 15.48 -2.59 -2.64
C VAL A 363 15.67 -4.07 -2.31
N ARG A 364 15.77 -4.91 -3.33
CA ARG A 364 15.87 -6.36 -3.19
C ARG A 364 17.21 -6.92 -3.67
N TYR A 365 18.05 -6.12 -4.31
CA TYR A 365 19.28 -6.66 -4.90
C TYR A 365 20.49 -5.81 -4.52
N ASP A 366 20.29 -4.53 -4.24
CA ASP A 366 21.38 -3.62 -3.88
C ASP A 366 21.54 -3.56 -2.36
N ALA A 367 22.66 -4.11 -1.88
CA ALA A 367 23.07 -4.05 -0.47
C ALA A 367 23.88 -2.78 -0.14
N ASP A 368 24.52 -2.18 -1.14
CA ASP A 368 25.45 -1.06 -0.92
C ASP A 368 24.76 0.29 -0.69
N VAL A 369 23.42 0.35 -0.75
CA VAL A 369 22.68 1.60 -0.58
C VAL A 369 22.81 2.06 0.89
N PRO A 370 23.25 3.28 1.19
CA PRO A 370 23.20 3.81 2.55
C PRO A 370 21.76 4.16 2.91
N PHE A 371 21.29 3.77 4.10
CA PHE A 371 19.93 4.02 4.57
C PHE A 371 19.89 4.82 5.87
N LEU A 372 18.85 5.65 6.02
CA LEU A 372 18.58 6.37 7.29
C LEU A 372 17.55 5.63 8.17
N GLY A 373 16.84 4.65 7.61
CA GLY A 373 15.83 3.85 8.31
C GLY A 373 16.44 2.87 9.32
N HIS A 374 15.58 2.19 10.08
CA HIS A 374 15.98 1.28 11.15
C HIS A 374 16.54 -0.07 10.69
N PHE A 375 16.23 -0.47 9.44
CA PHE A 375 16.86 -1.61 8.77
C PHE A 375 17.53 -1.17 7.47
N TYR A 376 18.57 -1.90 7.05
CA TYR A 376 19.22 -1.74 5.75
C TYR A 376 19.43 -3.10 5.07
N ASN A 377 19.59 -3.11 3.75
CA ASN A 377 19.93 -4.32 3.03
C ASN A 377 21.40 -4.68 3.30
N CYS A 378 21.66 -5.63 4.18
CA CYS A 378 23.03 -6.07 4.48
C CYS A 378 23.58 -7.06 3.45
N GLU A 379 22.70 -7.72 2.70
CA GLU A 379 23.06 -8.69 1.67
C GLU A 379 22.20 -8.48 0.41
N GLY A 380 22.75 -8.81 -0.76
CA GLY A 380 21.99 -8.79 -2.00
C GLY A 380 21.00 -9.95 -2.03
N GLY A 381 19.71 -9.64 -2.20
CA GLY A 381 18.67 -10.67 -2.30
C GLY A 381 18.69 -11.44 -3.62
N ASN A 382 17.74 -12.35 -3.77
CA ASN A 382 17.51 -13.16 -4.96
C ASN A 382 16.01 -13.26 -5.25
N ASP A 383 15.62 -14.08 -6.24
CA ASP A 383 14.22 -14.24 -6.67
C ASP A 383 13.29 -14.92 -5.65
N ASP A 384 13.84 -15.38 -4.52
CA ASP A 384 13.09 -16.01 -3.44
C ASP A 384 13.15 -15.24 -2.12
N SER A 385 14.15 -14.36 -1.91
CA SER A 385 14.34 -13.71 -0.62
C SER A 385 15.14 -12.40 -0.64
N GLN A 386 14.99 -11.60 0.42
CA GLN A 386 15.82 -10.44 0.75
C GLN A 386 16.01 -10.34 2.26
N THR A 387 17.25 -10.19 2.72
CA THR A 387 17.57 -9.98 4.15
C THR A 387 17.88 -8.52 4.44
N GLN A 388 17.33 -8.01 5.54
CA GLN A 388 17.59 -6.68 6.05
C GLN A 388 18.13 -6.78 7.48
N CYS A 389 19.22 -6.08 7.77
CA CYS A 389 19.86 -6.09 9.08
C CYS A 389 19.61 -4.77 9.81
N ALA A 390 19.61 -4.83 11.15
CA ALA A 390 19.48 -3.68 12.02
C ALA A 390 20.51 -2.61 11.65
N ASN A 391 20.08 -1.37 11.44
CA ASN A 391 20.98 -0.27 11.10
C ASN A 391 21.78 0.17 12.35
N PRO A 392 23.11 -0.02 12.40
CA PRO A 392 23.90 0.36 13.55
C PRO A 392 24.00 1.89 13.73
N TYR A 393 23.61 2.69 12.75
CA TYR A 393 23.57 4.15 12.85
C TYR A 393 22.14 4.69 13.01
N TYR A 394 21.17 3.83 13.35
CA TYR A 394 19.81 4.27 13.58
C TYR A 394 19.74 5.26 14.75
N HIS A 395 18.97 6.33 14.56
CA HIS A 395 18.94 7.52 15.41
C HIS A 395 17.88 7.47 16.52
N GLY A 396 17.16 6.35 16.62
CA GLY A 396 16.08 6.12 17.57
C GLY A 396 16.45 5.17 18.70
N VAL A 397 15.94 5.45 19.89
CA VAL A 397 16.07 4.63 21.10
C VAL A 397 14.71 4.39 21.73
N ASP A 398 14.59 3.43 22.63
CA ASP A 398 13.44 3.31 23.52
C ASP A 398 13.59 4.22 24.79
N PRO A 399 12.59 4.29 25.68
CA PRO A 399 12.67 5.08 26.92
C PRO A 399 13.81 4.70 27.87
N ASP A 400 14.34 3.47 27.78
CA ASP A 400 15.47 2.98 28.58
C ASP A 400 16.84 3.29 27.95
N GLY A 401 16.84 3.86 26.74
CA GLY A 401 18.02 4.22 25.98
C GLY A 401 18.60 3.09 25.15
N ASN A 402 17.87 1.99 24.97
CA ASN A 402 18.27 0.92 24.06
C ASN A 402 18.12 1.42 22.61
N GLN A 403 19.23 1.48 21.86
CA GLN A 403 19.21 1.78 20.43
C GLN A 403 18.37 0.75 19.67
N LEU A 404 17.39 1.23 18.91
CA LEU A 404 16.53 0.38 18.10
C LEU A 404 17.17 0.07 16.75
N PRO A 405 16.74 -1.01 16.05
CA PRO A 405 15.69 -1.96 16.40
C PRO A 405 16.12 -3.03 17.44
N TYR A 406 15.17 -3.75 18.05
CA TYR A 406 15.49 -4.87 18.96
C TYR A 406 15.92 -6.15 18.22
N ILE A 407 15.25 -6.47 17.10
CA ILE A 407 15.54 -7.64 16.28
C ILE A 407 16.74 -7.36 15.36
N ASP A 408 17.67 -8.30 15.27
CA ASP A 408 18.94 -8.12 14.55
C ASP A 408 18.76 -8.12 13.02
N SER A 409 17.83 -8.92 12.50
CA SER A 409 17.55 -8.99 11.07
C SER A 409 16.14 -9.50 10.75
N TYR A 410 15.67 -9.19 9.53
CA TYR A 410 14.50 -9.80 8.92
C TYR A 410 14.84 -10.35 7.54
N THR A 411 14.46 -11.60 7.29
CA THR A 411 14.44 -12.19 5.95
C THR A 411 13.01 -12.21 5.41
N TRP A 412 12.84 -11.52 4.29
CA TRP A 412 11.61 -11.54 3.50
C TRP A 412 11.66 -12.70 2.52
N TYR A 413 10.75 -13.65 2.64
CA TYR A 413 10.55 -14.76 1.71
C TYR A 413 9.40 -14.46 0.76
N LEU A 414 9.65 -14.74 -0.52
CA LEU A 414 8.89 -14.20 -1.63
C LEU A 414 8.27 -15.38 -2.36
N THR A 415 6.94 -15.45 -2.34
CA THR A 415 6.23 -16.59 -2.93
C THR A 415 5.65 -16.22 -4.29
N GLU A 416 5.51 -17.24 -5.14
CA GLU A 416 4.94 -17.12 -6.49
C GLU A 416 3.46 -16.72 -6.51
N SER A 417 2.71 -17.02 -5.42
CA SER A 417 1.28 -16.74 -5.30
C SER A 417 0.89 -16.32 -3.88
N ARG A 418 -0.29 -15.70 -3.74
CA ARG A 418 -0.93 -15.40 -2.45
C ARG A 418 -1.22 -16.67 -1.65
N ASP A 419 -1.75 -17.71 -2.30
CA ASP A 419 -2.12 -18.96 -1.64
C ASP A 419 -0.92 -19.63 -0.96
N THR A 420 0.22 -19.70 -1.66
CA THR A 420 1.47 -20.23 -1.08
C THR A 420 1.92 -19.41 0.14
N SER A 421 1.79 -18.09 0.07
CA SER A 421 2.08 -17.23 1.23
C SER A 421 1.16 -17.50 2.42
N ILE A 422 -0.14 -17.71 2.17
CA ILE A 422 -1.12 -17.97 3.22
C ILE A 422 -0.87 -19.32 3.89
N PHE A 423 -0.65 -20.38 3.12
CA PHE A 423 -0.35 -21.70 3.68
C PHE A 423 0.89 -21.67 4.58
N ARG A 424 1.98 -21.05 4.11
CA ARG A 424 3.20 -20.92 4.91
C ARG A 424 2.98 -20.05 6.16
N SER A 425 2.20 -18.98 6.04
CA SER A 425 1.83 -18.14 7.19
C SER A 425 1.08 -18.93 8.26
N MET A 426 0.09 -19.74 7.86
CA MET A 426 -0.69 -20.57 8.77
C MET A 426 0.12 -21.69 9.42
N ASN A 427 1.24 -22.09 8.82
CA ASN A 427 2.19 -23.03 9.41
C ASN A 427 3.20 -22.36 10.37
N GLY A 428 3.04 -21.06 10.66
CA GLY A 428 3.93 -20.31 11.55
C GLY A 428 5.27 -19.92 10.91
N GLU A 429 5.36 -19.89 9.57
CA GLU A 429 6.59 -19.50 8.86
C GLU A 429 6.73 -17.97 8.66
N THR A 430 5.80 -17.17 9.19
CA THR A 430 5.93 -15.72 9.26
C THR A 430 5.78 -15.22 10.69
N ASP A 431 6.71 -14.36 11.13
CA ASP A 431 6.76 -13.82 12.48
C ASP A 431 5.81 -12.62 12.69
N GLY A 432 5.39 -11.98 11.60
CA GLY A 432 4.47 -10.83 11.61
C GLY A 432 5.15 -9.47 11.74
N PRO A 433 4.39 -8.35 11.76
CA PRO A 433 2.96 -8.23 11.48
C PRO A 433 2.61 -7.99 10.00
N TYR A 434 3.56 -8.13 9.07
CA TYR A 434 3.33 -7.79 7.66
C TYR A 434 2.37 -8.72 6.93
N ASN A 435 1.72 -8.14 5.93
CA ASN A 435 0.51 -8.70 5.34
C ASN A 435 0.79 -9.50 4.05
N ALA A 436 0.35 -10.76 4.03
CA ALA A 436 0.38 -11.65 2.86
C ALA A 436 -0.86 -11.53 1.94
N ASN A 437 -1.50 -10.36 1.92
CA ASN A 437 -2.86 -10.10 1.40
C ASN A 437 -3.95 -10.98 2.06
N TYR A 438 -3.95 -11.10 3.39
CA TYR A 438 -5.02 -11.79 4.13
C TYR A 438 -6.37 -11.11 3.91
N VAL A 439 -7.45 -11.90 3.80
CA VAL A 439 -8.82 -11.41 3.55
C VAL A 439 -9.78 -11.90 4.63
N LEU A 440 -10.81 -11.10 4.91
CA LEU A 440 -11.73 -11.37 6.02
C LEU A 440 -12.54 -12.66 5.88
N TYR A 441 -13.06 -12.97 4.69
CA TYR A 441 -13.88 -14.16 4.51
C TYR A 441 -13.12 -15.49 4.72
N GLU A 442 -11.78 -15.47 4.71
CA GLU A 442 -10.92 -16.62 5.02
C GLU A 442 -10.57 -16.72 6.53
N MET A 443 -11.03 -15.79 7.38
CA MET A 443 -10.76 -15.82 8.83
C MET A 443 -11.04 -17.17 9.51
N PRO A 444 -12.12 -17.92 9.19
CA PRO A 444 -12.34 -19.24 9.79
C PRO A 444 -11.20 -20.23 9.51
N LEU A 445 -10.60 -20.17 8.31
CA LEU A 445 -9.45 -21.00 7.96
C LEU A 445 -8.23 -20.61 8.79
N TYR A 446 -7.97 -19.31 8.95
CA TYR A 446 -6.86 -18.81 9.74
C TYR A 446 -7.02 -19.23 11.21
N ILE A 447 -8.19 -18.99 11.81
CA ILE A 447 -8.49 -19.37 13.20
C ILE A 447 -8.32 -20.88 13.42
N ALA A 448 -8.71 -21.72 12.45
CA ALA A 448 -8.58 -23.17 12.58
C ALA A 448 -7.12 -23.65 12.69
N ASN A 449 -6.15 -22.87 12.21
CA ASN A 449 -4.73 -23.23 12.18
C ASN A 449 -3.87 -22.48 13.21
N MET A 450 -4.44 -21.56 13.99
CA MET A 450 -3.68 -20.67 14.89
C MET A 450 -2.94 -21.38 16.03
N GLU A 451 -3.47 -22.50 16.51
CA GLU A 451 -2.86 -23.29 17.60
C GLU A 451 -1.68 -24.13 17.11
N GLU A 452 -1.86 -24.75 15.93
CA GLU A 452 -0.81 -25.55 15.28
C GLU A 452 0.32 -24.65 14.80
N GLY A 453 -0.02 -23.58 14.07
CA GLY A 453 0.90 -22.56 13.58
C GLY A 453 1.40 -21.56 14.63
N ASP A 454 0.96 -21.66 15.88
CA ASP A 454 1.36 -20.83 17.03
C ASP A 454 1.46 -19.32 16.71
N TYR A 455 0.33 -18.78 16.26
CA TYR A 455 0.18 -17.37 15.94
C TYR A 455 -1.15 -16.82 16.45
N SER A 456 -1.19 -15.50 16.56
CA SER A 456 -2.37 -14.73 16.87
C SER A 456 -2.78 -13.84 15.70
N ILE A 457 -4.07 -13.51 15.64
CA ILE A 457 -4.66 -12.71 14.56
C ILE A 457 -5.17 -11.38 15.10
N GLY A 458 -4.57 -10.30 14.63
CA GLY A 458 -4.96 -8.93 14.91
C GLY A 458 -5.81 -8.28 13.85
N HIS A 459 -6.41 -7.16 14.26
CA HIS A 459 -7.23 -6.32 13.39
C HIS A 459 -6.90 -4.85 13.59
N TRP A 460 -6.21 -4.28 12.61
CA TRP A 460 -5.90 -2.85 12.50
C TRP A 460 -6.95 -2.19 11.60
N PRO A 461 -7.90 -1.45 12.19
CA PRO A 461 -8.92 -0.78 11.40
C PRO A 461 -8.31 0.40 10.64
N GLU A 462 -9.11 0.93 9.73
CA GLU A 462 -8.77 2.12 8.96
C GLU A 462 -9.92 3.13 9.09
N THR A 463 -9.60 4.42 8.99
CA THR A 463 -10.61 5.50 8.88
C THR A 463 -11.32 5.53 7.54
N SER A 464 -10.97 4.62 6.63
CA SER A 464 -11.55 4.46 5.32
C SER A 464 -13.01 4.12 5.42
N GLY A 465 -13.81 4.98 4.81
CA GLY A 465 -15.22 4.77 4.55
C GLY A 465 -15.55 3.63 3.61
N ASN A 466 -14.53 3.10 2.94
CA ASN A 466 -14.74 2.27 1.77
C ASN A 466 -13.60 1.27 1.57
N ASP A 467 -13.95 0.00 1.78
CA ASP A 467 -13.06 -1.16 1.74
C ASP A 467 -13.18 -1.93 0.41
N ALA A 468 -14.28 -1.77 -0.34
CA ALA A 468 -14.48 -2.38 -1.65
C ALA A 468 -15.42 -1.55 -2.55
N GLY A 469 -15.10 -0.27 -2.73
CA GLY A 469 -15.98 0.63 -3.48
C GLY A 469 -15.73 0.62 -4.97
N THR A 470 -16.75 0.97 -5.73
CA THR A 470 -16.70 1.01 -7.19
C THR A 470 -16.54 2.42 -7.70
N GLN A 471 -15.57 2.61 -8.60
CA GLN A 471 -15.35 3.89 -9.29
C GLN A 471 -15.80 3.77 -10.73
N VAL A 472 -16.57 4.74 -11.18
CA VAL A 472 -17.05 4.83 -12.57
C VAL A 472 -16.07 5.66 -13.38
N ASN A 473 -15.69 5.19 -14.56
CA ASN A 473 -14.84 5.93 -15.48
C ASN A 473 -15.68 6.75 -16.45
N THR A 474 -15.78 8.06 -16.21
CA THR A 474 -16.49 8.97 -17.12
C THR A 474 -15.75 9.22 -18.44
N GLU A 475 -14.44 8.93 -18.49
CA GLU A 475 -13.62 9.02 -19.70
C GLU A 475 -13.69 7.75 -20.55
N TYR A 476 -14.43 6.71 -20.14
CA TYR A 476 -14.53 5.47 -20.89
C TYR A 476 -15.22 5.70 -22.24
N ASN A 477 -14.50 5.40 -23.32
CA ASN A 477 -14.96 5.56 -24.70
C ASN A 477 -14.55 4.40 -25.62
N VAL A 478 -13.96 3.32 -25.08
CA VAL A 478 -13.72 2.08 -25.85
C VAL A 478 -15.02 1.54 -26.42
N ASP A 479 -16.11 1.70 -25.67
CA ASP A 479 -17.48 1.53 -26.14
C ASP A 479 -18.26 2.82 -25.87
N ALA A 480 -18.64 3.52 -26.94
CA ALA A 480 -19.23 4.85 -26.87
C ALA A 480 -20.61 4.88 -26.19
N GLU A 481 -21.44 3.84 -26.36
CA GLU A 481 -22.76 3.79 -25.72
C GLU A 481 -22.63 3.48 -24.24
N LEU A 482 -21.77 2.55 -23.85
CA LEU A 482 -21.46 2.33 -22.44
C LEU A 482 -20.85 3.58 -21.81
N GLY A 483 -19.92 4.26 -22.50
CA GLY A 483 -19.38 5.56 -22.08
C GLY A 483 -20.47 6.60 -21.84
N ARG A 484 -21.44 6.71 -22.76
CA ARG A 484 -22.61 7.58 -22.61
C ARG A 484 -23.44 7.22 -21.37
N LEU A 485 -23.66 5.94 -21.12
CA LEU A 485 -24.38 5.47 -19.93
C LEU A 485 -23.61 5.78 -18.64
N PHE A 486 -22.30 5.55 -18.57
CA PHE A 486 -21.50 5.90 -17.40
C PHE A 486 -21.46 7.41 -17.11
N ARG A 487 -21.61 8.25 -18.14
CA ARG A 487 -21.78 9.70 -17.99
C ARG A 487 -23.20 10.12 -17.61
N THR A 488 -24.19 9.25 -17.76
CA THR A 488 -25.60 9.49 -17.38
C THR A 488 -25.80 9.24 -15.88
N HIS A 489 -26.32 10.24 -15.15
CA HIS A 489 -26.45 10.18 -13.70
C HIS A 489 -27.41 9.08 -13.25
N GLU A 490 -28.57 8.96 -13.90
CA GLU A 490 -29.60 7.97 -13.59
C GLU A 490 -29.09 6.53 -13.73
N PHE A 491 -28.18 6.29 -14.70
CA PHE A 491 -27.55 4.98 -14.86
C PHE A 491 -26.61 4.67 -13.69
N ARG A 492 -25.75 5.62 -13.29
CA ARG A 492 -24.86 5.45 -12.13
C ARG A 492 -25.65 5.24 -10.84
N GLN A 493 -26.70 6.04 -10.62
CA GLN A 493 -27.58 5.92 -9.46
C GLN A 493 -28.29 4.55 -9.44
N ALA A 494 -28.75 4.05 -10.58
CA ALA A 494 -29.37 2.73 -10.67
C ALA A 494 -28.41 1.60 -10.30
N LEU A 495 -27.16 1.64 -10.79
CA LEU A 495 -26.13 0.67 -10.38
C LEU A 495 -25.86 0.74 -8.87
N ASN A 496 -25.84 1.95 -8.31
CA ASN A 496 -25.58 2.17 -6.89
C ASN A 496 -26.71 1.63 -5.98
N LEU A 497 -27.97 1.84 -6.37
CA LEU A 497 -29.18 1.33 -5.70
C LEU A 497 -29.39 -0.18 -5.93
N GLY A 498 -28.82 -0.74 -7.00
CA GLY A 498 -28.83 -2.19 -7.25
C GLY A 498 -27.98 -3.01 -6.26
N MET A 499 -27.06 -2.36 -5.53
CA MET A 499 -26.13 -3.04 -4.62
C MET A 499 -26.76 -3.40 -3.27
N ASP A 500 -26.64 -4.67 -2.87
CA ASP A 500 -26.95 -5.12 -1.51
C ASP A 500 -25.72 -5.10 -0.61
N ARG A 501 -25.49 -3.96 0.01
CA ARG A 501 -24.36 -3.78 0.94
C ARG A 501 -24.49 -4.65 2.19
N SER A 502 -25.70 -5.00 2.61
CA SER A 502 -25.87 -5.87 3.78
C SER A 502 -25.44 -7.30 3.44
N GLU A 503 -25.83 -7.81 2.28
CA GLU A 503 -25.37 -9.11 1.79
C GLU A 503 -23.86 -9.14 1.58
N ILE A 504 -23.29 -8.10 0.94
CA ILE A 504 -21.84 -7.96 0.79
C ILE A 504 -21.14 -8.03 2.15
N ASN A 505 -21.65 -7.32 3.15
CA ASN A 505 -21.06 -7.32 4.49
C ASN A 505 -21.08 -8.70 5.13
N GLU A 506 -22.22 -9.39 5.09
CA GLU A 506 -22.38 -10.70 5.72
C GLU A 506 -21.53 -11.78 5.02
N VAL A 507 -21.46 -11.76 3.69
CA VAL A 507 -20.77 -12.79 2.89
C VAL A 507 -19.25 -12.57 2.84
N VAL A 508 -18.81 -11.34 2.59
CA VAL A 508 -17.39 -11.03 2.30
C VAL A 508 -16.66 -10.51 3.53
N PHE A 509 -17.35 -9.77 4.39
CA PHE A 509 -16.76 -9.07 5.54
C PHE A 509 -17.18 -9.67 6.89
N LEU A 510 -17.88 -10.80 6.88
CA LEU A 510 -18.35 -11.53 8.07
C LEU A 510 -19.18 -10.68 9.05
N GLY A 511 -19.88 -9.66 8.52
CA GLY A 511 -20.67 -8.72 9.32
C GLY A 511 -19.86 -7.71 10.13
N LEU A 512 -18.53 -7.64 9.93
CA LEU A 512 -17.63 -6.77 10.69
C LEU A 512 -17.56 -5.34 10.15
N GLY A 513 -17.93 -5.15 8.88
CA GLY A 513 -17.95 -3.85 8.25
C GLY A 513 -19.25 -3.09 8.49
N THR A 514 -19.25 -1.83 8.05
CA THR A 514 -20.42 -0.94 8.06
C THR A 514 -20.91 -0.74 6.63
N PRO A 515 -22.11 -1.21 6.26
CA PRO A 515 -22.78 -0.83 5.01
C PRO A 515 -22.98 0.68 4.93
N GLN A 516 -22.35 1.34 3.96
CA GLN A 516 -22.39 2.80 3.88
C GLN A 516 -22.02 3.36 2.50
N ALA A 517 -22.27 4.66 2.35
CA ALA A 517 -21.77 5.50 1.28
C ALA A 517 -20.28 5.80 1.45
N TRP A 518 -19.66 6.38 0.42
CA TRP A 518 -18.22 6.64 0.37
C TRP A 518 -17.82 7.89 1.18
N VAL A 519 -17.91 7.82 2.51
CA VAL A 519 -17.57 8.91 3.45
C VAL A 519 -16.64 8.43 4.55
N PRO A 520 -15.76 9.27 5.10
CA PRO A 520 -14.75 8.81 6.04
C PRO A 520 -15.35 8.47 7.42
N HIS A 521 -14.55 7.89 8.31
CA HIS A 521 -15.00 7.56 9.67
C HIS A 521 -15.48 8.80 10.46
N PRO A 522 -16.52 8.72 11.30
CA PRO A 522 -17.01 9.86 12.09
C PRO A 522 -15.97 10.55 12.99
N SER A 523 -14.83 9.91 13.24
CA SER A 523 -13.72 10.50 14.00
C SER A 523 -12.87 11.52 13.22
N THR A 524 -13.03 11.63 11.89
CA THR A 524 -12.31 12.67 11.12
C THR A 524 -13.08 13.99 11.09
N ILE A 525 -12.33 15.08 11.05
CA ILE A 525 -12.85 16.45 10.91
C ILE A 525 -13.63 16.66 9.60
N PHE A 526 -13.38 15.85 8.56
CA PHE A 526 -14.04 15.96 7.26
C PHE A 526 -15.28 15.06 7.11
N TYR A 527 -15.73 14.41 8.19
CA TYR A 527 -16.96 13.63 8.14
C TYR A 527 -18.17 14.53 7.85
N PRO A 528 -18.94 14.28 6.76
CA PRO A 528 -20.06 15.13 6.37
C PRO A 528 -21.32 14.92 7.23
N GLY A 529 -21.40 13.83 7.99
CA GLY A 529 -22.51 13.51 8.90
C GLY A 529 -23.22 12.19 8.60
N ASP A 530 -24.02 11.72 9.56
CA ASP A 530 -24.71 10.41 9.50
C ASP A 530 -25.69 10.29 8.32
N GLU A 531 -26.31 11.41 7.92
CA GLU A 531 -27.21 11.44 6.76
C GLU A 531 -26.47 11.09 5.46
N TRP A 532 -25.26 11.63 5.30
CA TRP A 532 -24.40 11.39 4.14
C TRP A 532 -23.79 10.01 4.14
N GLN A 533 -23.51 9.45 5.31
CA GLN A 533 -23.07 8.06 5.44
C GLN A 533 -24.07 7.06 4.88
N GLN A 534 -25.37 7.39 4.90
CA GLN A 534 -26.44 6.53 4.40
C GLN A 534 -26.99 6.97 3.03
N TYR A 535 -26.45 8.05 2.44
CA TYR A 535 -26.91 8.60 1.18
C TYR A 535 -26.73 7.58 0.03
N ASN A 536 -27.83 7.22 -0.64
CA ASN A 536 -27.89 6.16 -1.67
C ASN A 536 -27.26 4.81 -1.24
N ALA A 537 -27.06 4.58 0.06
CA ALA A 537 -26.47 3.34 0.59
C ALA A 537 -27.53 2.25 0.84
N ILE A 538 -28.77 2.46 0.38
CA ILE A 538 -29.89 1.54 0.53
C ILE A 538 -30.11 0.81 -0.80
N ARG A 539 -30.34 -0.50 -0.73
CA ARG A 539 -30.75 -1.28 -1.92
C ARG A 539 -32.20 -0.95 -2.26
N ASP A 540 -32.44 -0.51 -3.49
CA ASP A 540 -33.78 -0.23 -4.02
C ASP A 540 -33.86 -0.64 -5.50
N VAL A 541 -34.17 -1.91 -5.72
CA VAL A 541 -34.28 -2.52 -7.06
C VAL A 541 -35.42 -1.91 -7.87
N GLU A 542 -36.53 -1.53 -7.22
CA GLU A 542 -37.66 -0.91 -7.92
C GLU A 542 -37.26 0.47 -8.43
N LYS A 543 -36.65 1.30 -7.58
CA LYS A 543 -36.18 2.62 -7.98
C LYS A 543 -35.07 2.54 -9.03
N ALA A 544 -34.14 1.59 -8.90
CA ALA A 544 -33.11 1.34 -9.90
C ALA A 544 -33.73 1.02 -11.27
N ASN A 545 -34.73 0.14 -11.32
CA ASN A 545 -35.45 -0.17 -12.56
C ASN A 545 -36.17 1.06 -13.14
N GLN A 546 -36.85 1.86 -12.30
CA GLN A 546 -37.49 3.10 -12.75
C GLN A 546 -36.49 4.11 -13.35
N LEU A 547 -35.29 4.22 -12.77
CA LEU A 547 -34.23 5.09 -13.30
C LEU A 547 -33.74 4.60 -14.66
N LEU A 548 -33.49 3.30 -14.81
CA LEU A 548 -33.09 2.69 -16.08
C LEU A 548 -34.17 2.83 -17.16
N ASP A 549 -35.44 2.61 -16.81
CA ASP A 549 -36.59 2.81 -17.70
C ASP A 549 -36.68 4.28 -18.16
N SER A 550 -36.43 5.23 -17.25
CA SER A 550 -36.52 6.67 -17.54
C SER A 550 -35.52 7.16 -18.59
N ILE A 551 -34.40 6.45 -18.75
CA ILE A 551 -33.38 6.72 -19.77
C ILE A 551 -33.51 5.81 -21.00
N GLY A 552 -34.62 5.07 -21.10
CA GLY A 552 -34.97 4.26 -22.26
C GLY A 552 -34.21 2.94 -22.38
N LEU A 553 -33.50 2.51 -21.33
CA LEU A 553 -32.95 1.16 -21.28
C LEU A 553 -34.07 0.23 -20.85
N VAL A 554 -34.50 -0.69 -21.71
CA VAL A 554 -35.54 -1.67 -21.41
C VAL A 554 -35.14 -3.02 -22.01
N ASP A 555 -35.65 -4.11 -21.44
CA ASP A 555 -35.56 -5.44 -22.03
C ASP A 555 -36.62 -5.55 -23.15
N THR A 556 -36.16 -5.69 -24.39
CA THR A 556 -36.97 -5.70 -25.61
C THR A 556 -37.16 -7.10 -26.20
N ASP A 557 -36.37 -8.08 -25.78
CA ASP A 557 -36.41 -9.46 -26.28
C ASP A 557 -36.80 -10.49 -25.21
N GLY A 558 -36.96 -10.07 -23.96
CA GLY A 558 -37.49 -10.85 -22.85
C GLY A 558 -36.47 -11.79 -22.23
N ASP A 559 -35.17 -11.57 -22.45
CA ASP A 559 -34.10 -12.41 -21.91
C ASP A 559 -33.68 -12.03 -20.47
N GLY A 560 -34.27 -10.97 -19.92
CA GLY A 560 -34.00 -10.45 -18.58
C GLY A 560 -32.86 -9.44 -18.52
N ILE A 561 -32.20 -9.13 -19.63
CA ILE A 561 -31.13 -8.13 -19.72
C ILE A 561 -31.63 -6.95 -20.55
N ARG A 562 -31.37 -5.73 -20.08
CA ARG A 562 -31.75 -4.52 -20.82
C ARG A 562 -30.92 -4.42 -22.09
N ASN A 563 -31.54 -3.97 -23.17
CA ASN A 563 -30.83 -3.80 -24.44
C ASN A 563 -30.38 -2.35 -24.64
N ARG A 564 -29.29 -2.19 -25.38
CA ARG A 564 -28.66 -0.93 -25.71
C ARG A 564 -29.43 -0.17 -26.79
N SER A 565 -29.38 1.15 -26.74
CA SER A 565 -30.07 2.00 -27.71
C SER A 565 -29.40 2.04 -29.09
N ASP A 566 -28.09 1.75 -29.17
CA ASP A 566 -27.28 1.89 -30.38
C ASP A 566 -27.46 0.72 -31.36
N ASN A 567 -27.59 -0.51 -30.85
CA ASN A 567 -27.58 -1.72 -31.66
C ASN A 567 -28.55 -2.82 -31.17
N GLY A 568 -29.29 -2.59 -30.09
CA GLY A 568 -30.26 -3.55 -29.55
C GLY A 568 -29.66 -4.81 -28.92
N ARG A 569 -28.34 -4.89 -28.74
CA ARG A 569 -27.69 -5.97 -27.95
C ARG A 569 -27.79 -5.69 -26.46
N ASN A 570 -27.50 -6.69 -25.65
CA ASN A 570 -27.54 -6.61 -24.20
C ASN A 570 -26.54 -5.61 -23.62
N ILE A 571 -26.91 -5.03 -22.48
CA ILE A 571 -26.02 -4.22 -21.65
C ILE A 571 -25.07 -5.17 -20.91
N GLU A 572 -23.85 -5.25 -21.42
CA GLU A 572 -22.76 -6.06 -20.86
C GLU A 572 -21.60 -5.17 -20.47
N ILE A 573 -21.26 -5.15 -19.19
CA ILE A 573 -20.10 -4.45 -18.63
C ILE A 573 -18.99 -5.49 -18.44
N PHE A 574 -17.83 -5.26 -19.04
CA PHE A 574 -16.64 -6.06 -18.76
C PHE A 574 -15.60 -5.24 -17.99
N SER A 575 -15.01 -5.80 -16.93
CA SER A 575 -13.90 -5.16 -16.20
C SER A 575 -12.93 -6.17 -15.61
N GLU A 576 -11.74 -5.67 -15.24
CA GLU A 576 -10.79 -6.44 -14.44
C GLU A 576 -10.86 -5.98 -12.98
N PHE A 577 -10.77 -6.94 -12.05
CA PHE A 577 -10.71 -6.68 -10.62
C PHE A 577 -9.52 -7.39 -9.99
N ARG A 578 -8.98 -6.83 -8.90
CA ARG A 578 -7.91 -7.50 -8.16
C ARG A 578 -8.47 -8.69 -7.38
N GLU A 579 -7.61 -9.65 -7.07
CA GLU A 579 -7.93 -10.88 -6.31
C GLU A 579 -8.85 -10.60 -5.10
N GLU A 580 -8.56 -9.56 -4.32
CA GLU A 580 -9.29 -9.25 -3.08
C GLU A 580 -10.74 -8.77 -3.31
N PHE A 581 -11.11 -8.42 -4.53
CA PHE A 581 -12.43 -7.91 -4.88
C PHE A 581 -13.28 -8.90 -5.68
N ILE A 582 -12.73 -10.06 -6.05
CA ILE A 582 -13.44 -11.05 -6.88
C ILE A 582 -14.75 -11.49 -6.23
N LYS A 583 -14.74 -11.78 -4.92
CA LYS A 583 -15.97 -12.17 -4.20
C LYS A 583 -17.03 -11.07 -4.15
N VAL A 584 -16.60 -9.80 -4.14
CA VAL A 584 -17.52 -8.65 -4.22
C VAL A 584 -18.08 -8.52 -5.65
N ALA A 585 -17.25 -8.73 -6.67
CA ALA A 585 -17.67 -8.71 -8.07
C ALA A 585 -18.69 -9.82 -8.42
N GLU A 586 -18.56 -11.02 -7.85
CA GLU A 586 -19.55 -12.10 -8.00
C GLU A 586 -20.93 -11.68 -7.44
N LEU A 587 -20.96 -11.01 -6.29
CA LEU A 587 -22.21 -10.48 -5.74
C LEU A 587 -22.78 -9.39 -6.64
N PHE A 588 -21.95 -8.47 -7.13
CA PHE A 588 -22.39 -7.42 -8.06
C PHE A 588 -22.95 -8.01 -9.36
N GLN A 589 -22.33 -9.07 -9.89
CA GLN A 589 -22.82 -9.77 -11.07
C GLN A 589 -24.25 -10.27 -10.85
N SER A 590 -24.53 -10.91 -9.72
CA SER A 590 -25.88 -11.37 -9.40
C SER A 590 -26.87 -10.23 -9.15
N GLN A 591 -26.45 -9.21 -8.39
CA GLN A 591 -27.32 -8.10 -7.97
C GLN A 591 -27.65 -7.15 -9.12
N TRP A 592 -26.71 -6.88 -10.02
CA TRP A 592 -26.97 -6.05 -11.20
C TRP A 592 -27.77 -6.79 -12.28
N ALA A 593 -27.69 -8.12 -12.34
CA ALA A 593 -28.57 -8.89 -13.21
C ALA A 593 -30.05 -8.69 -12.83
N GLU A 594 -30.38 -8.48 -11.54
CA GLU A 594 -31.76 -8.20 -11.10
C GLU A 594 -32.33 -6.86 -11.60
N ILE A 595 -31.46 -5.91 -11.98
CA ILE A 595 -31.85 -4.65 -12.62
C ILE A 595 -31.61 -4.70 -14.14
N GLY A 596 -31.32 -5.88 -14.69
CA GLY A 596 -31.12 -6.11 -16.12
C GLY A 596 -29.79 -5.57 -16.66
N VAL A 597 -28.74 -5.52 -15.84
CA VAL A 597 -27.38 -5.13 -16.25
C VAL A 597 -26.43 -6.31 -16.01
N HIS A 598 -25.82 -6.81 -17.09
CA HIS A 598 -24.88 -7.92 -16.98
C HIS A 598 -23.47 -7.41 -16.70
N LEU A 599 -22.80 -7.98 -15.69
CA LEU A 599 -21.39 -7.76 -15.38
C LEU A 599 -20.61 -9.04 -15.65
N ASP A 600 -19.59 -8.94 -16.50
CA ASP A 600 -18.55 -9.94 -16.67
C ASP A 600 -17.21 -9.38 -16.19
N PHE A 601 -16.35 -10.25 -15.68
CA PHE A 601 -15.06 -9.83 -15.15
C PHE A 601 -14.01 -10.92 -15.16
N LYS A 602 -12.76 -10.48 -15.03
CA LYS A 602 -11.62 -11.36 -14.76
C LYS A 602 -10.74 -10.79 -13.67
N GLU A 603 -9.91 -11.65 -13.10
CA GLU A 603 -8.82 -11.19 -12.24
C GLU A 603 -7.77 -10.40 -13.05
N GLY A 604 -7.32 -9.27 -12.50
CA GLY A 604 -6.33 -8.40 -13.14
C GLY A 604 -5.82 -7.29 -12.22
N ARG A 605 -4.93 -6.44 -12.76
CA ARG A 605 -4.25 -5.37 -11.99
C ARG A 605 -4.88 -3.98 -12.15
N ASN A 606 -6.09 -3.90 -12.71
CA ASN A 606 -6.83 -2.66 -12.96
C ASN A 606 -6.03 -1.61 -13.75
N ARG A 607 -5.12 -2.05 -14.63
CA ARG A 607 -4.31 -1.16 -15.48
C ARG A 607 -5.16 -0.51 -16.55
N ALA A 608 -6.11 -1.25 -17.12
CA ALA A 608 -6.98 -0.75 -18.18
C ALA A 608 -7.84 0.44 -17.71
N TYR A 609 -8.27 0.45 -16.45
CA TYR A 609 -8.99 1.60 -15.89
C TYR A 609 -8.16 2.91 -15.96
N GLY A 610 -6.82 2.82 -15.98
CA GLY A 610 -5.93 3.99 -16.02
C GLY A 610 -5.58 4.56 -17.33
N THR A 611 -5.73 3.76 -18.35
CA THR A 611 -5.60 4.20 -19.73
C THR A 611 -6.93 4.67 -20.29
N GLY A 612 -8.01 4.62 -19.47
CA GLY A 612 -9.37 4.93 -19.92
C GLY A 612 -10.11 3.74 -20.52
N ASP A 613 -9.48 2.55 -20.52
CA ASP A 613 -9.93 1.38 -21.27
C ASP A 613 -10.82 0.41 -20.48
N ALA A 614 -11.05 0.68 -19.19
CA ALA A 614 -12.04 -0.06 -18.39
C ALA A 614 -13.12 0.88 -17.86
N PRO A 615 -14.39 0.44 -17.86
CA PRO A 615 -15.52 1.27 -17.46
C PRO A 615 -15.62 1.46 -15.95
N ILE A 616 -15.27 0.44 -15.17
CA ILE A 616 -15.32 0.47 -13.71
C ILE A 616 -14.07 -0.16 -13.11
N ARG A 617 -13.80 0.17 -11.85
CA ARG A 617 -12.87 -0.58 -11.01
C ARG A 617 -13.39 -0.65 -9.59
N MET A 618 -12.97 -1.69 -8.87
CA MET A 618 -13.10 -1.76 -7.41
C MET A 618 -11.81 -1.34 -6.73
N ARG A 619 -11.95 -0.63 -5.61
CA ARG A 619 -10.84 -0.10 -4.83
C ARG A 619 -11.24 0.20 -3.40
N ALA A 620 -10.40 -0.22 -2.45
CA ALA A 620 -10.39 0.37 -1.11
C ALA A 620 -9.81 1.78 -1.18
N MET A 621 -10.37 2.73 -0.43
CA MET A 621 -9.81 4.08 -0.32
C MET A 621 -9.11 4.29 1.00
N PRO A 622 -7.83 3.93 1.09
CA PRO A 622 -7.04 4.35 2.22
C PRO A 622 -6.99 5.89 2.27
N GLN A 623 -6.77 6.44 3.46
CA GLN A 623 -6.46 7.86 3.68
C GLN A 623 -7.61 8.86 3.45
N MET A 624 -8.86 8.45 3.69
CA MET A 624 -10.01 9.37 3.67
C MET A 624 -10.02 10.38 4.84
N THR A 625 -9.02 10.34 5.72
CA THR A 625 -8.80 11.34 6.78
C THR A 625 -8.32 12.69 6.28
N ASN A 626 -7.68 12.75 5.11
CA ASN A 626 -7.26 14.02 4.51
C ASN A 626 -7.34 13.96 2.98
N MET A 627 -8.36 14.64 2.44
CA MET A 627 -8.61 14.65 1.00
C MET A 627 -7.50 15.29 0.16
N TRP A 628 -6.62 16.11 0.74
CA TRP A 628 -5.57 16.82 0.00
C TRP A 628 -4.27 16.02 -0.19
N VAL A 629 -4.14 14.87 0.46
CA VAL A 629 -2.90 14.09 0.48
C VAL A 629 -2.91 13.03 -0.62
N TRP A 630 -4.06 12.39 -0.82
CA TRP A 630 -4.27 11.34 -1.81
C TRP A 630 -5.75 11.04 -2.06
N THR A 631 -6.54 12.04 -2.46
CA THR A 631 -7.92 11.75 -2.86
C THR A 631 -7.96 11.07 -4.23
N GLN A 632 -8.78 10.04 -4.36
CA GLN A 632 -9.17 9.52 -5.68
C GLN A 632 -10.64 9.78 -5.95
N MET A 633 -11.21 10.78 -5.29
CA MET A 633 -12.60 11.16 -5.50
C MET A 633 -12.77 12.17 -6.63
N LEU A 634 -11.68 12.86 -7.01
CA LEU A 634 -11.69 13.80 -8.12
C LEU A 634 -10.44 13.68 -9.01
N PRO A 635 -10.56 14.05 -10.30
CA PRO A 635 -9.45 14.06 -11.22
C PRO A 635 -8.52 15.26 -10.96
N TYR A 636 -7.50 15.15 -10.12
CA TYR A 636 -6.60 16.29 -9.80
C TYR A 636 -5.17 16.14 -10.35
N ARG A 637 -4.88 15.03 -11.02
CA ARG A 637 -3.58 14.71 -11.63
C ARG A 637 -3.74 13.73 -12.79
N ALA A 638 -2.70 13.51 -13.59
CA ALA A 638 -2.69 12.54 -14.70
C ALA A 638 -2.73 11.07 -14.21
N SER A 639 -3.76 10.72 -13.45
CA SER A 639 -4.03 9.42 -12.86
C SER A 639 -5.54 9.26 -12.70
N HIS A 640 -5.95 8.15 -12.13
CA HIS A 640 -7.36 7.88 -11.86
C HIS A 640 -7.93 8.63 -10.64
N PRO A 641 -9.26 8.85 -10.60
CA PRO A 641 -10.20 8.80 -11.73
C PRO A 641 -9.96 9.98 -12.67
N GLY A 642 -10.39 9.86 -13.94
CA GLY A 642 -10.32 10.96 -14.91
C GLY A 642 -8.89 11.40 -15.25
N ARG A 643 -8.15 10.57 -15.99
CA ARG A 643 -6.73 10.77 -16.27
C ARG A 643 -6.50 12.05 -17.05
N GLU A 644 -7.27 12.27 -18.11
CA GLU A 644 -7.04 13.40 -18.99
C GLU A 644 -7.62 14.70 -18.42
N MET A 645 -8.75 14.66 -17.71
CA MET A 645 -9.23 15.79 -16.91
C MET A 645 -8.21 16.20 -15.84
N GLY A 646 -7.65 15.22 -15.13
CA GLY A 646 -6.66 15.47 -14.09
C GLY A 646 -5.32 15.94 -14.65
N ARG A 647 -4.92 15.49 -15.85
CA ARG A 647 -3.75 16.02 -16.58
C ARG A 647 -3.95 17.50 -16.92
N TYR A 648 -5.14 17.89 -17.36
CA TYR A 648 -5.47 19.29 -17.62
C TYR A 648 -5.32 20.15 -16.37
N PHE A 649 -5.86 19.68 -15.24
CA PHE A 649 -5.73 20.37 -13.96
C PHE A 649 -4.26 20.47 -13.50
N GLU A 650 -3.51 19.36 -13.52
CA GLU A 650 -2.12 19.31 -13.04
C GLU A 650 -1.15 20.14 -13.88
N THR A 651 -1.41 20.27 -15.18
CA THR A 651 -0.54 21.04 -16.10
C THR A 651 -0.92 22.51 -16.20
N GLY A 652 -1.97 22.96 -15.51
CA GLY A 652 -2.49 24.33 -15.68
C GLY A 652 -3.07 24.57 -17.07
N GLY A 653 -3.59 23.51 -17.69
CA GLY A 653 -4.30 23.56 -18.96
C GLY A 653 -3.42 23.49 -20.21
N THR A 654 -2.17 23.00 -20.14
CA THR A 654 -1.29 22.87 -21.31
C THR A 654 -1.36 21.50 -21.99
N GLU A 655 -1.80 20.46 -21.28
CA GLU A 655 -2.03 19.10 -21.80
C GLU A 655 -3.33 18.52 -21.20
N GLY A 656 -3.92 17.52 -21.82
CA GLY A 656 -5.09 16.81 -21.27
C GLY A 656 -6.44 17.36 -21.75
N MET A 657 -7.51 16.89 -21.13
CA MET A 657 -8.87 17.16 -21.60
C MET A 657 -9.27 18.60 -21.29
N ALA A 658 -9.30 19.46 -22.31
CA ALA A 658 -9.73 20.84 -22.15
C ALA A 658 -11.24 20.94 -21.88
N PRO A 659 -11.70 21.96 -21.12
CA PRO A 659 -13.12 22.27 -20.99
C PRO A 659 -13.75 22.60 -22.36
N VAL A 660 -15.04 22.29 -22.51
CA VAL A 660 -15.82 22.60 -23.72
C VAL A 660 -15.75 24.09 -24.03
N GLY A 661 -15.34 24.41 -25.26
CA GLY A 661 -15.14 25.79 -25.74
C GLY A 661 -13.80 26.43 -25.39
N ALA A 662 -12.91 25.75 -24.66
CA ALA A 662 -11.53 26.20 -24.46
C ALA A 662 -10.66 25.91 -25.69
N ALA A 663 -9.48 26.54 -25.77
CA ALA A 663 -8.51 26.22 -26.81
C ALA A 663 -8.06 24.76 -26.69
N GLN A 664 -8.03 24.04 -27.82
CA GLN A 664 -7.61 22.65 -27.85
C GLN A 664 -6.14 22.54 -27.46
N VAL A 665 -5.85 21.58 -26.56
CA VAL A 665 -4.49 21.24 -26.12
C VAL A 665 -4.18 19.78 -26.44
N ASP A 666 -2.95 19.35 -26.18
CA ASP A 666 -2.50 18.00 -26.53
C ASP A 666 -3.26 16.93 -25.70
N CYS A 667 -4.25 16.30 -26.33
CA CYS A 667 -5.06 15.22 -25.76
C CYS A 667 -5.66 14.37 -26.90
N PRO A 668 -4.96 13.32 -27.34
CA PRO A 668 -5.46 12.41 -28.36
C PRO A 668 -6.75 11.71 -27.90
N GLY A 669 -7.84 11.77 -28.68
CA GLY A 669 -9.12 11.14 -28.34
C GLY A 669 -9.95 11.87 -27.28
N CYS A 670 -9.69 13.16 -27.09
CA CYS A 670 -10.40 14.03 -26.13
C CYS A 670 -11.30 15.06 -26.83
N SER A 671 -11.77 14.76 -28.05
CA SER A 671 -12.60 15.72 -28.79
C SER A 671 -13.99 15.81 -28.17
N GLU A 672 -14.59 17.00 -28.19
CA GLU A 672 -15.90 17.26 -27.59
C GLU A 672 -16.98 16.26 -28.08
N ASN A 673 -16.91 15.86 -29.36
CA ASN A 673 -17.89 14.96 -29.97
C ASN A 673 -17.74 13.49 -29.55
N GLU A 674 -16.65 13.11 -28.90
CA GLU A 674 -16.44 11.73 -28.42
C GLU A 674 -17.13 11.48 -27.06
N TYR A 675 -17.42 12.52 -26.29
CA TYR A 675 -18.00 12.40 -24.94
C TYR A 675 -19.44 12.88 -24.94
N LEU A 676 -20.35 11.98 -25.32
CA LEU A 676 -21.79 12.20 -25.20
C LEU A 676 -22.31 11.66 -23.86
N PRO A 677 -23.33 12.28 -23.23
CA PRO A 677 -23.89 13.59 -23.58
C PRO A 677 -22.85 14.71 -23.40
N LEU A 678 -22.85 15.68 -24.31
CA LEU A 678 -21.88 16.78 -24.29
C LEU A 678 -22.10 17.66 -23.05
N ALA A 679 -21.02 17.95 -22.34
CA ALA A 679 -21.05 18.83 -21.20
C ALA A 679 -21.34 20.30 -21.57
N PRO A 680 -21.94 21.09 -20.66
CA PRO A 680 -22.08 22.53 -20.85
C PRO A 680 -20.72 23.21 -21.06
N ALA A 681 -20.71 24.33 -21.79
CA ALA A 681 -19.51 25.13 -21.99
C ALA A 681 -18.84 25.49 -20.65
N GLY A 682 -17.52 25.35 -20.59
CA GLY A 682 -16.73 25.55 -19.37
C GLY A 682 -16.54 24.31 -18.48
N ASN A 683 -17.21 23.19 -18.78
CA ASN A 683 -16.97 21.90 -18.12
C ASN A 683 -16.16 20.95 -18.99
N TYR A 684 -15.59 19.90 -18.41
CA TYR A 684 -14.92 18.86 -19.19
C TYR A 684 -15.93 18.10 -20.07
N PRO A 685 -15.58 17.73 -21.32
CA PRO A 685 -16.42 16.88 -22.17
C PRO A 685 -16.96 15.62 -21.46
N ALA A 686 -16.14 14.98 -20.62
CA ALA A 686 -16.52 13.80 -19.84
C ALA A 686 -17.32 14.10 -18.55
N ASP A 687 -17.58 15.38 -18.23
CA ASP A 687 -18.31 15.83 -17.05
C ASP A 687 -19.60 16.56 -17.44
N PRO A 688 -20.66 15.83 -17.85
CA PRO A 688 -21.92 16.45 -18.27
C PRO A 688 -22.64 17.20 -17.15
N THR A 689 -22.26 16.96 -15.90
CA THR A 689 -22.89 17.57 -14.73
C THR A 689 -22.19 18.86 -14.29
N GLY A 690 -20.92 19.02 -14.62
CA GLY A 690 -20.05 20.12 -14.19
C GLY A 690 -19.49 19.98 -12.77
N PHE A 691 -19.87 18.93 -12.03
CA PHE A 691 -19.46 18.76 -10.65
C PHE A 691 -17.99 18.38 -10.49
N LEU A 692 -17.36 17.69 -11.45
CA LEU A 692 -15.93 17.39 -11.34
C LEU A 692 -15.09 18.67 -11.45
N MET A 693 -15.51 19.60 -12.30
CA MET A 693 -14.90 20.94 -12.38
C MET A 693 -15.10 21.74 -11.09
N GLU A 694 -16.32 21.74 -10.53
CA GLU A 694 -16.61 22.37 -9.24
C GLU A 694 -15.75 21.78 -8.12
N MET A 695 -15.67 20.45 -8.03
CA MET A 695 -14.85 19.75 -7.04
C MET A 695 -13.37 20.09 -7.18
N GLN A 696 -12.83 20.17 -8.39
CA GLN A 696 -11.44 20.62 -8.62
C GLN A 696 -11.22 22.06 -8.15
N SER A 697 -12.17 22.96 -8.41
CA SER A 697 -12.11 24.35 -7.98
C SER A 697 -12.09 24.45 -6.45
N MET A 698 -13.02 23.77 -5.78
CA MET A 698 -13.08 23.68 -4.32
C MET A 698 -11.83 23.02 -3.73
N TYR A 699 -11.32 21.97 -4.36
CA TYR A 699 -10.08 21.32 -3.97
C TYR A 699 -8.90 22.32 -4.00
N GLY A 700 -8.82 23.13 -5.06
CA GLY A 700 -7.86 24.22 -5.19
C GLY A 700 -8.01 25.27 -4.09
N GLU A 701 -9.23 25.73 -3.80
CA GLU A 701 -9.50 26.68 -2.72
C GLU A 701 -9.08 26.12 -1.36
N GLY A 702 -9.44 24.88 -1.04
CA GLY A 702 -9.10 24.25 0.23
C GLY A 702 -7.58 24.17 0.49
N ARG A 703 -6.76 24.11 -0.56
CA ARG A 703 -5.28 24.15 -0.43
C ARG A 703 -4.74 25.50 0.05
N SER A 704 -5.54 26.56 -0.07
CA SER A 704 -5.20 27.91 0.39
C SER A 704 -5.46 28.12 1.89
N TYR A 705 -5.88 27.08 2.61
CA TYR A 705 -6.18 27.13 4.04
C TYR A 705 -5.41 26.05 4.83
N ARG A 706 -5.14 26.35 6.11
CA ARG A 706 -4.55 25.38 7.06
C ARG A 706 -5.52 24.22 7.31
N MET A 707 -4.97 23.06 7.69
CA MET A 707 -5.75 21.83 7.89
C MET A 707 -6.96 21.99 8.83
N LEU A 708 -6.78 22.72 9.93
CA LEU A 708 -7.83 22.96 10.94
C LEU A 708 -8.61 24.26 10.73
N ASP A 709 -8.42 24.97 9.61
CA ASP A 709 -9.21 26.15 9.29
C ASP A 709 -10.67 25.72 9.03
N PRO A 710 -11.68 26.35 9.68
CA PRO A 710 -13.09 25.99 9.51
C PRO A 710 -13.54 25.99 8.04
N ARG A 711 -13.00 26.88 7.21
CA ARG A 711 -13.35 26.94 5.78
C ARG A 711 -12.88 25.70 5.03
N ARG A 712 -11.68 25.21 5.34
CA ARG A 712 -11.14 23.98 4.73
C ARG A 712 -11.92 22.75 5.16
N ILE A 713 -12.30 22.69 6.44
CA ILE A 713 -13.14 21.62 6.98
C ILE A 713 -14.46 21.56 6.22
N GLU A 714 -15.12 22.72 6.04
CA GLU A 714 -16.38 22.81 5.31
C GLU A 714 -16.25 22.41 3.84
N ILE A 715 -15.21 22.90 3.15
CA ILE A 715 -14.89 22.48 1.78
C ILE A 715 -14.69 20.95 1.71
N GLY A 716 -13.95 20.38 2.67
CA GLY A 716 -13.70 18.95 2.74
C GLY A 716 -14.99 18.14 2.88
N LYS A 717 -15.89 18.56 3.77
CA LYS A 717 -17.23 17.93 3.90
C LYS A 717 -18.00 18.02 2.59
N ARG A 718 -18.10 19.23 2.01
CA ARG A 718 -18.86 19.45 0.78
C ARG A 718 -18.33 18.64 -0.41
N LEU A 719 -17.02 18.44 -0.51
CA LEU A 719 -16.42 17.56 -1.51
C LEU A 719 -16.87 16.09 -1.36
N TYR A 720 -17.07 15.59 -0.13
CA TYR A 720 -17.68 14.27 0.08
C TYR A 720 -19.14 14.25 -0.36
N GLU A 721 -19.91 15.27 -0.01
CA GLU A 721 -21.32 15.40 -0.38
C GLU A 721 -21.50 15.41 -1.91
N LEU A 722 -20.78 16.29 -2.62
CA LEU A 722 -20.82 16.40 -4.09
C LEU A 722 -20.50 15.09 -4.79
N ASN A 723 -19.54 14.33 -4.25
CA ASN A 723 -19.20 13.02 -4.78
C ASN A 723 -20.38 12.04 -4.68
N LEU A 724 -21.11 12.07 -3.56
CA LEU A 724 -22.26 11.20 -3.33
C LEU A 724 -23.48 11.63 -4.13
N GLU A 725 -23.73 12.94 -4.24
CA GLU A 725 -24.82 13.51 -5.03
C GLU A 725 -24.79 13.08 -6.51
N ASN A 726 -23.62 12.66 -7.01
CA ASN A 726 -23.38 12.33 -8.41
C ASN A 726 -23.10 10.86 -8.70
N ASP A 727 -22.97 10.04 -7.66
CA ASP A 727 -22.69 8.61 -7.78
C ASP A 727 -21.46 8.30 -8.68
N TYR A 728 -20.39 9.11 -8.63
CA TYR A 728 -19.14 8.76 -9.32
C TYR A 728 -18.39 7.61 -8.63
N HIS A 729 -18.68 7.44 -7.34
CA HIS A 729 -18.05 6.49 -6.45
C HIS A 729 -19.13 5.81 -5.60
N PHE A 730 -19.31 4.50 -5.79
CA PHE A 730 -20.26 3.71 -5.03
C PHE A 730 -19.58 3.16 -3.78
N GLY A 731 -19.90 3.71 -2.61
CA GLY A 731 -19.43 3.13 -1.34
C GLY A 731 -20.08 1.77 -1.13
N SER A 732 -19.36 0.79 -0.59
CA SER A 732 -19.94 -0.52 -0.28
C SER A 732 -19.96 -0.77 1.23
N ILE A 733 -18.79 -1.08 1.78
CA ILE A 733 -18.54 -1.39 3.17
C ILE A 733 -17.38 -0.51 3.63
N GLY A 734 -17.45 0.06 4.84
CA GLY A 734 -16.27 0.66 5.46
C GLY A 734 -15.99 0.14 6.85
N PHE A 735 -14.83 0.56 7.38
CA PHE A 735 -14.33 0.24 8.73
C PHE A 735 -14.15 -1.25 9.02
N SER A 736 -14.20 -2.11 7.99
CA SER A 736 -14.00 -3.54 8.16
C SER A 736 -12.53 -3.91 8.33
N GLY A 737 -11.61 -3.02 7.95
CA GLY A 737 -10.17 -3.30 7.93
C GLY A 737 -9.79 -4.43 6.97
N SER A 738 -10.58 -4.69 5.92
CA SER A 738 -10.26 -5.72 4.92
C SER A 738 -9.04 -5.36 4.07
N SER A 739 -8.79 -4.06 3.86
CA SER A 739 -7.62 -3.54 3.15
C SER A 739 -6.39 -3.61 4.05
N HIS A 740 -5.81 -4.80 4.11
CA HIS A 740 -4.63 -5.17 4.89
C HIS A 740 -4.69 -4.88 6.40
N GLY A 741 -5.88 -4.82 7.00
CA GLY A 741 -6.05 -4.66 8.44
C GLY A 741 -5.90 -5.97 9.22
N ILE A 742 -5.85 -7.12 8.54
CA ILE A 742 -5.60 -8.42 9.20
C ILE A 742 -4.09 -8.62 9.40
N VAL A 743 -3.72 -8.89 10.65
CA VAL A 743 -2.33 -8.99 11.09
C VAL A 743 -2.07 -10.39 11.63
N PHE A 744 -1.09 -11.08 11.07
CA PHE A 744 -0.57 -12.34 11.61
C PHE A 744 0.67 -12.05 12.43
N LYS A 745 0.81 -12.69 13.57
CA LYS A 745 1.96 -12.51 14.44
C LYS A 745 2.21 -13.77 15.25
N ARG A 746 3.44 -14.25 15.28
CA ARG A 746 3.83 -15.37 16.16
C ARG A 746 3.65 -14.97 17.62
N ASN A 747 3.21 -15.91 18.45
CA ASN A 747 2.85 -15.60 19.84
C ASN A 747 4.04 -15.11 20.66
N ASN A 748 5.26 -15.57 20.33
CA ASN A 748 6.51 -15.14 20.97
C ASN A 748 7.08 -13.84 20.38
N VAL A 749 6.47 -13.24 19.36
CA VAL A 749 6.81 -11.86 18.97
C VAL A 749 6.04 -10.94 19.90
N ARG A 750 6.59 -9.79 20.27
CA ARG A 750 6.03 -8.84 21.23
C ARG A 750 6.05 -7.42 20.67
N ASN A 751 5.40 -6.49 21.38
CA ASN A 751 5.22 -5.11 20.95
C ASN A 751 4.64 -5.03 19.53
N VAL A 752 3.49 -5.67 19.30
CA VAL A 752 2.73 -5.45 18.06
C VAL A 752 1.39 -4.88 18.51
N PRO A 753 1.06 -3.63 18.18
CA PRO A 753 -0.11 -2.98 18.73
C PRO A 753 -1.37 -3.76 18.41
N ASN A 754 -2.26 -3.86 19.40
CA ASN A 754 -3.57 -4.48 19.19
C ASN A 754 -4.47 -3.61 18.31
N ARG A 755 -4.39 -2.28 18.50
CA ARG A 755 -5.10 -1.27 17.73
C ARG A 755 -4.09 -0.28 17.17
N HIS A 756 -3.83 -0.41 15.88
CA HIS A 756 -3.11 0.58 15.09
C HIS A 756 -4.05 1.05 13.99
N MET A 757 -4.05 2.35 13.67
CA MET A 757 -4.69 2.75 12.42
C MET A 757 -3.72 2.51 11.31
N ARG A 758 -4.12 1.65 10.39
CA ARG A 758 -3.38 1.48 9.17
C ARG A 758 -3.70 2.63 8.23
N GLU A 759 -2.85 3.64 8.18
CA GLU A 759 -2.79 4.52 7.00
C GLU A 759 -1.73 3.94 6.04
N GLU A 760 -1.94 3.98 4.71
CA GLU A 760 -0.95 3.60 3.64
C GLU A 760 0.43 4.31 3.79
N ALA A 761 0.55 5.17 4.80
CA ALA A 761 1.57 6.12 5.15
C ALA A 761 2.54 5.75 6.27
N GLY A 762 2.07 4.90 7.18
CA GLY A 762 2.45 4.97 8.59
C GLY A 762 2.17 3.66 9.30
N GLY A 763 2.50 2.55 8.63
CA GLY A 763 2.49 1.25 9.25
C GLY A 763 3.34 1.25 10.52
N TYR A 764 2.96 0.40 11.46
CA TYR A 764 3.80 0.09 12.60
C TYR A 764 5.13 -0.49 12.09
N GLY A 765 6.20 0.30 12.15
CA GLY A 765 7.56 -0.12 11.88
C GLY A 765 8.03 -1.14 12.91
N ASN A 766 8.69 -2.18 12.41
CA ASN A 766 9.14 -3.33 13.19
C ASN A 766 10.36 -3.05 14.08
N MET A 767 10.71 -1.79 14.32
CA MET A 767 11.83 -1.47 15.20
C MET A 767 11.60 -1.82 16.67
N LEU A 768 10.34 -1.75 17.10
CA LEU A 768 9.94 -1.96 18.48
C LEU A 768 9.50 -3.41 18.74
N THR A 769 9.32 -4.21 17.69
CA THR A 769 9.01 -5.63 17.85
C THR A 769 10.24 -6.38 18.34
N TYR A 770 10.01 -7.37 19.18
CA TYR A 770 11.08 -8.20 19.72
C TYR A 770 10.57 -9.64 19.96
N PHE A 771 11.49 -10.59 20.03
CA PHE A 771 11.15 -11.96 20.42
C PHE A 771 11.20 -12.12 21.94
N GLU A 772 10.26 -12.86 22.53
CA GLU A 772 10.32 -13.21 23.95
C GLU A 772 11.69 -13.78 24.31
N ASP A 773 12.28 -13.24 25.38
CA ASP A 773 13.63 -13.59 25.85
C ASP A 773 14.76 -13.38 24.82
N GLY A 774 14.50 -12.69 23.70
CA GLY A 774 15.43 -12.51 22.58
C GLY A 774 15.62 -13.78 21.72
N ILE A 775 14.73 -14.76 21.84
CA ILE A 775 14.85 -16.07 21.18
C ILE A 775 13.95 -16.15 19.96
N ASP A 776 14.55 -16.17 18.77
CA ASP A 776 13.83 -16.22 17.49
C ASP A 776 13.14 -17.57 17.20
N ASN A 777 12.45 -17.64 16.06
CA ASN A 777 11.84 -18.87 15.52
C ASN A 777 12.69 -19.52 14.41
N VAL A 778 13.76 -18.86 13.95
CA VAL A 778 14.65 -19.32 12.86
C VAL A 778 15.65 -20.33 13.39
N ASN A 779 16.42 -19.91 14.39
CA ASN A 779 17.49 -20.67 15.00
C ASN A 779 16.99 -21.58 16.12
N HIS A 780 15.72 -21.38 16.55
CA HIS A 780 15.06 -22.18 17.56
C HIS A 780 13.70 -22.69 17.02
N PRO A 781 13.72 -23.63 16.07
CA PRO A 781 12.49 -24.15 15.48
C PRO A 781 11.62 -24.83 16.56
N GLY A 782 10.34 -24.48 16.57
CA GLY A 782 9.39 -24.95 17.59
C GLY A 782 9.38 -24.12 18.87
N ASN A 783 10.13 -23.02 18.94
CA ASN A 783 9.96 -22.03 19.99
C ASN A 783 8.51 -21.52 20.00
N ARG A 784 7.91 -21.46 21.19
CA ARG A 784 6.54 -21.01 21.42
C ARG A 784 6.54 -20.03 22.58
N SER A 785 5.56 -19.13 22.61
CA SER A 785 5.43 -18.23 23.74
C SER A 785 5.21 -19.01 25.03
N THR A 786 5.90 -18.60 26.09
CA THR A 786 5.66 -19.14 27.44
C THR A 786 4.67 -18.30 28.24
N ARG A 787 4.35 -17.11 27.72
CA ARG A 787 3.50 -16.11 28.39
C ARG A 787 2.10 -16.03 27.78
N TYR A 788 1.95 -16.31 26.48
CA TYR A 788 0.70 -16.06 25.74
C TYR A 788 0.25 -17.25 24.91
N ALA A 789 -1.06 -17.49 24.88
CA ALA A 789 -1.69 -18.45 23.98
C ALA A 789 -2.13 -17.76 22.68
N SER A 790 -2.36 -18.56 21.63
CA SER A 790 -2.94 -18.06 20.39
C SER A 790 -4.29 -17.40 20.66
N THR A 791 -4.49 -16.19 20.14
CA THR A 791 -5.75 -15.44 20.25
C THR A 791 -6.11 -14.72 18.95
N HIS A 792 -7.35 -14.26 18.85
CA HIS A 792 -7.82 -13.51 17.69
C HIS A 792 -8.78 -12.39 18.10
N PHE A 793 -8.78 -11.31 17.31
CA PHE A 793 -9.51 -10.07 17.62
C PHE A 793 -11.02 -10.24 17.85
N LEU A 794 -11.66 -11.27 17.28
CA LEU A 794 -13.08 -11.57 17.51
C LEU A 794 -13.39 -12.14 18.91
N LYS A 795 -12.42 -12.83 19.54
CA LYS A 795 -12.55 -13.38 20.89
C LYS A 795 -12.00 -12.40 21.92
N CYS A 796 -10.84 -11.82 21.62
CA CYS A 796 -10.21 -10.83 22.47
C CYS A 796 -9.79 -9.62 21.63
N PRO A 797 -10.39 -8.43 21.85
CA PRO A 797 -10.00 -7.20 21.16
C PRO A 797 -8.54 -6.77 21.44
N HIS A 798 -7.86 -7.42 22.39
CA HIS A 798 -6.48 -7.18 22.79
C HIS A 798 -5.66 -8.49 22.68
N ILE A 799 -4.78 -8.59 21.70
CA ILE A 799 -3.93 -9.78 21.46
C ILE A 799 -2.87 -9.95 22.56
N ALA A 800 -2.55 -8.89 23.30
CA ALA A 800 -1.43 -8.85 24.23
C ALA A 800 -1.78 -8.96 25.73
N SER A 801 -3.06 -9.08 26.12
CA SER A 801 -3.43 -9.05 27.55
C SER A 801 -3.51 -10.45 28.17
N ASP A 802 -2.82 -10.65 29.30
CA ASP A 802 -2.92 -11.85 30.18
C ASP A 802 -4.35 -12.14 30.69
N ASN A 803 -5.27 -11.17 30.56
CA ASN A 803 -6.67 -11.27 30.96
C ASN A 803 -7.58 -11.89 29.86
N CYS A 804 -6.98 -12.38 28.78
CA CYS A 804 -7.57 -13.23 27.75
C CYS A 804 -6.67 -14.48 27.56
#